data_AF-A0A975CC43-F1
#
_entry.id   AF-A0A975CC43-F1
#
_cell.length_a   1.000
_cell.length_b   1.000
_cell.length_c   1.000
_cell.angle_alpha   90.00
_cell.angle_beta   90.00
_cell.angle_gamma   90.00
#
_symmetry.space_group_name_H-M   'P 1'
#
loop_
_entity.id
_entity.type
_entity.pdbx_description
1 polymer ?
#
loop_
_entity_poly.entity_id
_entity_poly.type
_entity_poly.pdbx_seq_one_letter_code
_entity_poly.pdbx_strand_id
1 'polypeptide(L)'
;MVDFAQLRTQKKKATPTEPLEIFRRLPKPPGINDLYTSQAEVLDTWYQRRTQRDIVLKLHTGGGKTLVGLLMAQSTINETNEPVLYLAPTTQLVNQTLEKAKALGIAAVPYQKGVSLQKGVSLDDAFINGKAVMVATYKALFNGLSKFGVRGSVTTPVKAAAIILDDAHVAFSVVRDTFTLEVTAEDNKARYQELTGLFRKAFRDMDRLGTFDDTLSGLSYGVIEVPYWAWNEQLDAVREQLRSDAKKYALIWPLLRDNLHLCHALISKDAFTITPVLPLVNLFPTFSETPRRIYMSATIADDSEIVRTFDADPKLVNEALTSRSLAGVSERMILIPDLMPFKFNAREAAEKLLEWTTEKKGCGAVILVPSDTAAERWGDAATVAKGSKEVQEQVNELQSGSSRGPVVFASRYDGIDLPGDSCRLLIMDGLPAGTSDYELLRASALYGGATISRMLAQRIEQGIGRGARGSGDHCVVLLMGADLASWVAKDANFKLLTSATRAQLDMGSTVSKAVKNLKELASTIGKSYDRDSDWVEYHAETLAEEVEVEPADPERFGQAADERKAFNLWHDGYHQKAISRIERLLSDVKGMDVQTRGWLQQFAARVASQWGQGDRAEDLQREAYASNRNLLRPTVPPPYRALPTPGAQANAIAEAISTYRMRRGFLQRFEEVVAHLHAQASANQFEQALADLGGMIGVSAERHDSNGVGPDVLWLLPDAPAWVIEAKSRKNGKNALTKEEHGQLLVAEEWFREHYKGVDSQRVSVHAKSMATKAAAATGSYALTYEKLASLISDARALLSKLCESQLTSNDLVAECARQLVDSPLAARRLSKSYLTMFADE
;
A
#
# COMPACT_ATOMS: atom_id res chain seq x y z
N MET A 1 8.98 25.28 57.35
CA MET A 1 8.70 24.17 56.43
C MET A 1 10.03 23.74 55.83
N VAL A 2 10.32 22.44 55.78
CA VAL A 2 11.58 21.97 55.17
C VAL A 2 11.52 22.24 53.66
N ASP A 3 12.45 23.03 53.14
CA ASP A 3 12.59 23.25 51.70
C ASP A 3 13.44 22.12 51.10
N PHE A 4 12.76 21.10 50.59
CA PHE A 4 13.40 19.96 49.95
C PHE A 4 14.14 20.33 48.65
N ALA A 5 13.80 21.45 47.99
CA ALA A 5 14.55 21.93 46.83
C ALA A 5 15.93 22.46 47.25
N GLN A 6 16.01 23.15 48.38
CA GLN A 6 17.25 23.64 48.98
C GLN A 6 18.13 22.50 49.53
N LEU A 7 17.52 21.42 50.05
CA LEU A 7 18.26 20.21 50.46
C LEU A 7 18.79 19.41 49.27
N ARG A 8 18.09 19.41 48.13
CA ARG A 8 18.50 18.70 46.90
C ARG A 8 19.76 19.30 46.26
N THR A 9 20.00 20.60 46.43
CA THR A 9 21.15 21.31 45.84
C THR A 9 22.44 21.20 46.65
N GLN A 10 22.40 20.74 47.90
CA GLN A 10 23.59 20.63 48.77
C GLN A 10 24.57 19.50 48.37
N LYS A 11 24.18 18.55 47.53
CA LYS A 11 25.07 17.51 46.95
C LYS A 11 24.89 17.46 45.43
N LYS A 12 25.88 17.92 44.66
CA LYS A 12 25.98 17.67 43.21
C LYS A 12 26.14 16.16 42.98
N LYS A 13 25.04 15.45 42.73
CA LYS A 13 25.06 14.08 42.21
C LYS A 13 25.21 14.13 40.70
N ALA A 14 25.98 13.20 40.13
CA ALA A 14 26.04 13.02 38.68
C ALA A 14 24.65 12.67 38.13
N THR A 15 24.30 13.30 37.01
CA THR A 15 23.07 13.02 36.28
C THR A 15 23.19 11.63 35.66
N PRO A 16 22.28 10.68 35.97
CA PRO A 16 22.38 9.32 35.47
C PRO A 16 22.16 9.29 33.96
N THR A 17 22.97 8.55 33.23
CA THR A 17 22.84 8.38 31.77
C THR A 17 22.18 7.06 31.41
N GLU A 18 22.28 6.03 32.26
CA GLU A 18 21.70 4.71 32.01
C GLU A 18 20.16 4.75 32.15
N PRO A 19 19.38 4.33 31.13
CA PRO A 19 17.92 4.42 31.16
C PRO A 19 17.24 3.75 32.36
N LEU A 20 17.74 2.58 32.79
CA LEU A 20 17.20 1.87 33.95
C LEU A 20 17.43 2.67 35.24
N GLU A 21 18.61 3.27 35.39
CA GLU A 21 18.92 4.13 36.53
C GLU A 21 18.09 5.42 36.52
N ILE A 22 17.92 6.05 35.35
CA ILE A 22 17.05 7.20 35.16
C ILE A 22 15.63 6.83 35.61
N PHE A 23 15.07 5.74 35.09
CA PHE A 23 13.72 5.31 35.43
C PHE A 23 13.57 5.05 36.94
N ARG A 24 14.53 4.38 37.59
CA ARG A 24 14.51 4.15 39.05
C ARG A 24 14.47 5.43 39.88
N ARG A 25 15.07 6.52 39.40
CA ARG A 25 15.10 7.82 40.10
C ARG A 25 13.93 8.75 39.76
N LEU A 26 13.20 8.48 38.67
CA LEU A 26 12.01 9.23 38.29
C LEU A 26 10.80 8.83 39.15
N PRO A 27 9.83 9.74 39.35
CA PRO A 27 8.57 9.41 40.00
C PRO A 27 7.86 8.28 39.23
N LYS A 28 7.24 7.36 39.96
CA LYS A 28 6.46 6.27 39.36
C LYS A 28 5.02 6.74 39.14
N PRO A 29 4.53 6.83 37.89
CA PRO A 29 3.14 7.15 37.66
C PRO A 29 2.24 5.98 38.08
N PRO A 30 0.97 6.25 38.45
CA PRO A 30 0.01 5.20 38.78
C PRO A 30 -0.06 4.14 37.67
N GLY A 31 0.05 2.86 38.04
CA GLY A 31 0.00 1.73 37.09
C GLY A 31 1.34 1.33 36.46
N ILE A 32 2.42 2.10 36.63
CA ILE A 32 3.77 1.74 36.15
C ILE A 32 4.73 1.70 37.32
N ASN A 33 4.84 0.52 37.92
CA ASN A 33 5.74 0.27 39.05
C ASN A 33 7.16 -0.10 38.59
N ASP A 34 7.26 -0.86 37.50
CA ASP A 34 8.52 -1.30 36.92
C ASP A 34 8.48 -1.31 35.37
N LEU A 35 9.64 -1.43 34.74
CA LEU A 35 9.74 -1.70 33.30
C LEU A 35 9.39 -3.16 33.02
N TYR A 36 8.74 -3.40 31.88
CA TYR A 36 8.65 -4.77 31.37
C TYR A 36 10.04 -5.29 31.00
N THR A 37 10.24 -6.60 31.11
CA THR A 37 11.49 -7.25 30.72
C THR A 37 11.89 -6.87 29.29
N SER A 38 10.93 -6.85 28.36
CA SER A 38 11.12 -6.41 26.98
C SER A 38 11.63 -4.97 26.84
N GLN A 39 11.17 -4.06 27.69
CA GLN A 39 11.62 -2.66 27.70
C GLN A 39 13.03 -2.55 28.27
N ALA A 40 13.32 -3.27 29.35
CA ALA A 40 14.63 -3.27 29.99
C ALA A 40 15.73 -3.84 29.07
N GLU A 41 15.47 -4.98 28.42
CA GLU A 41 16.39 -5.61 27.46
C GLU A 41 16.74 -4.68 26.28
N VAL A 42 15.71 -4.03 25.72
CA VAL A 42 15.88 -3.10 24.59
C VAL A 42 16.65 -1.86 25.02
N LEU A 43 16.37 -1.30 26.21
CA LEU A 43 17.08 -0.13 26.73
C LEU A 43 18.55 -0.42 27.05
N ASP A 44 18.86 -1.59 27.61
CA ASP A 44 20.24 -2.01 27.90
C ASP A 44 21.04 -2.20 26.60
N THR A 45 20.46 -2.92 25.64
CA THR A 45 21.08 -3.12 24.32
C THR A 45 21.28 -1.79 23.58
N TRP A 46 20.28 -0.90 23.60
CA TRP A 46 20.41 0.45 23.05
C TRP A 46 21.53 1.23 23.73
N TYR A 47 21.63 1.19 25.05
CA TYR A 47 22.61 1.98 25.79
C TYR A 47 24.05 1.63 25.40
N GLN A 48 24.32 0.37 25.08
CA GLN A 48 25.62 -0.10 24.56
C GLN A 48 25.89 0.39 23.13
N ARG A 49 24.83 0.59 22.33
CA ARG A 49 24.89 0.99 20.91
C ARG A 49 24.55 2.47 20.65
N ARG A 50 24.31 3.28 21.69
CA ARG A 50 23.73 4.64 21.61
C ARG A 50 24.53 5.67 20.79
N THR A 51 25.79 5.37 20.46
CA THR A 51 26.65 6.20 19.61
C THR A 51 26.50 5.89 18.12
N GLN A 52 25.80 4.82 17.76
CA GLN A 52 25.45 4.52 16.38
C GLN A 52 24.48 5.57 15.84
N ARG A 53 24.65 5.94 14.57
CA ARG A 53 23.88 7.01 13.95
C ARG A 53 22.41 6.66 13.79
N ASP A 54 22.12 5.44 13.36
CA ASP A 54 20.76 4.95 13.12
C ASP A 54 20.48 3.76 14.04
N ILE A 55 19.38 3.80 14.76
CA ILE A 55 18.88 2.68 15.55
C ILE A 55 17.40 2.47 15.19
N VAL A 56 17.06 1.25 14.81
CA VAL A 56 15.67 0.82 14.67
C VAL A 56 15.27 0.07 15.93
N LEU A 57 14.14 0.44 16.52
CA LEU A 57 13.56 -0.17 17.71
C LEU A 57 12.19 -0.75 17.39
N LYS A 58 12.03 -2.05 17.62
CA LYS A 58 10.79 -2.80 17.40
C LYS A 58 10.23 -3.28 18.72
N LEU A 59 9.08 -2.72 19.10
CA LEU A 59 8.30 -3.15 20.26
C LEU A 59 6.83 -3.18 19.86
N HIS A 60 6.13 -4.28 20.18
CA HIS A 60 4.72 -4.46 19.86
C HIS A 60 3.83 -3.28 20.29
N THR A 61 2.67 -3.12 19.64
CA THR A 61 1.66 -2.13 20.05
C THR A 61 1.27 -2.36 21.51
N GLY A 62 1.30 -1.33 22.34
CA GLY A 62 1.10 -1.47 23.79
C GLY A 62 2.36 -1.86 24.59
N GLY A 63 3.46 -2.25 23.96
CA GLY A 63 4.74 -2.59 24.62
C GLY A 63 5.49 -1.42 25.28
N GLY A 64 4.90 -0.22 25.30
CA GLY A 64 5.45 0.96 25.97
C GLY A 64 6.52 1.73 25.20
N LYS A 65 6.51 1.70 23.86
CA LYS A 65 7.44 2.45 22.98
C LYS A 65 7.69 3.89 23.43
N THR A 66 6.64 4.65 23.70
CA THR A 66 6.75 6.05 24.14
C THR A 66 7.53 6.19 25.46
N LEU A 67 7.38 5.27 26.42
CA LEU A 67 8.16 5.28 27.67
C LEU A 67 9.64 5.06 27.34
N VAL A 68 9.93 4.05 26.52
CA VAL A 68 11.29 3.71 26.09
C VAL A 68 11.95 4.87 25.34
N GLY A 69 11.25 5.48 24.38
CA GLY A 69 11.73 6.65 23.64
C GLY A 69 11.99 7.87 24.54
N LEU A 70 11.11 8.15 25.50
CA LEU A 70 11.32 9.24 26.45
C LEU A 70 12.54 9.00 27.37
N LEU A 71 12.78 7.75 27.78
CA LEU A 71 13.97 7.39 28.55
C LEU A 71 15.26 7.52 27.72
N MET A 72 15.23 7.14 26.44
CA MET A 72 16.35 7.36 25.50
C MET A 72 16.61 8.85 25.28
N ALA A 73 15.56 9.66 25.18
CA ALA A 73 15.67 11.12 25.07
C ALA A 73 16.30 11.73 26.31
N GLN A 74 15.81 11.37 27.50
CA GLN A 74 16.37 11.85 28.77
C GLN A 74 17.81 11.39 28.98
N SER A 75 18.14 10.15 28.61
CA SER A 75 19.49 9.60 28.63
C SER A 75 20.44 10.42 27.75
N THR A 76 20.01 10.75 26.53
CA THR A 76 20.79 11.58 25.59
C THR A 76 20.99 12.99 26.14
N ILE A 77 19.93 13.64 26.63
CA ILE A 77 20.03 14.97 27.27
C ILE A 77 21.04 14.95 28.43
N ASN A 78 20.97 13.93 29.29
CA ASN A 78 21.86 13.80 30.45
C ASN A 78 23.32 13.60 30.04
N GLU A 79 23.56 12.94 28.91
CA GLU A 79 24.90 12.67 28.37
C GLU A 79 25.49 13.88 27.63
N THR A 80 24.70 14.59 26.81
CA THR A 80 25.22 15.60 25.87
C THR A 80 24.95 17.04 26.31
N ASN A 81 23.92 17.28 27.14
CA ASN A 81 23.36 18.61 27.40
C ASN A 81 22.95 19.37 26.11
N GLU A 82 22.58 18.65 25.07
CA GLU A 82 22.16 19.20 23.78
C GLU A 82 20.68 18.91 23.49
N PRO A 83 20.05 19.65 22.55
CA PRO A 83 18.64 19.47 22.21
C PRO A 83 18.30 18.06 21.72
N VAL A 84 17.15 17.53 22.13
CA VAL A 84 16.59 16.26 21.65
C VAL A 84 15.16 16.48 21.16
N LEU A 85 14.89 16.01 19.94
CA LEU A 85 13.60 16.16 19.28
C LEU A 85 12.87 14.82 19.21
N TYR A 86 11.60 14.80 19.63
CA TYR A 86 10.71 13.66 19.55
C TYR A 86 9.60 13.97 18.53
N LEU A 87 9.53 13.18 17.46
CA LEU A 87 8.60 13.36 16.35
C LEU A 87 7.52 12.29 16.37
N ALA A 88 6.26 12.71 16.36
CA ALA A 88 5.10 11.83 16.24
C ALA A 88 4.30 12.08 14.95
N PRO A 89 3.55 11.09 14.41
CA PRO A 89 2.78 11.24 13.17
C PRO A 89 1.71 12.34 13.23
N THR A 90 1.01 12.45 14.36
CA THR A 90 -0.17 13.31 14.52
C THR A 90 -0.06 14.22 15.74
N THR A 91 -0.83 15.31 15.75
CA THR A 91 -0.92 16.22 16.91
C THR A 91 -1.47 15.51 18.15
N GLN A 92 -2.34 14.50 17.96
CA GLN A 92 -2.86 13.68 19.05
C GLN A 92 -1.74 12.91 19.77
N LEU A 93 -0.88 12.23 19.01
CA LEU A 93 0.25 11.47 19.56
C LEU A 93 1.29 12.39 20.21
N VAL A 94 1.45 13.63 19.72
CA VAL A 94 2.25 14.67 20.39
C VAL A 94 1.70 14.96 21.79
N ASN A 95 0.39 15.20 21.92
CA ASN A 95 -0.24 15.50 23.21
C ASN A 95 -0.12 14.31 24.18
N GLN A 96 -0.38 13.09 23.71
CA GLN A 96 -0.23 11.88 24.53
C GLN A 96 1.22 11.69 25.02
N THR A 97 2.20 11.97 24.16
CA THR A 97 3.63 11.90 24.54
C THR A 97 3.98 12.94 25.60
N LEU A 98 3.46 14.16 25.49
CA LEU A 98 3.66 15.23 26.48
C LEU A 98 3.04 14.89 27.84
N GLU A 99 1.82 14.35 27.84
CA GLU A 99 1.15 13.88 29.07
C GLU A 99 1.95 12.76 29.74
N LYS A 100 2.46 11.81 28.95
CA LYS A 100 3.29 10.71 29.45
C LYS A 100 4.63 11.20 29.99
N ALA A 101 5.29 12.14 29.31
CA ALA A 101 6.51 12.76 29.81
C ALA A 101 6.27 13.46 31.15
N LYS A 102 5.18 14.23 31.27
CA LYS A 102 4.75 14.88 32.51
C LYS A 102 4.50 13.86 33.63
N ALA A 103 3.81 12.76 33.34
CA ALA A 103 3.54 11.70 34.31
C ALA A 103 4.83 11.01 34.81
N LEU A 104 5.84 10.90 33.95
CA LEU A 104 7.16 10.34 34.26
C LEU A 104 8.11 11.34 34.92
N GLY A 105 7.74 12.62 35.03
CA GLY A 105 8.62 13.68 35.51
C GLY A 105 9.77 14.01 34.54
N ILE A 106 9.62 13.68 33.26
CA ILE A 106 10.56 14.04 32.18
C ILE A 106 10.16 15.42 31.65
N ALA A 107 11.11 16.36 31.61
CA ALA A 107 10.85 17.70 31.11
C ALA A 107 10.65 17.65 29.59
N ALA A 108 9.46 18.02 29.12
CA ALA A 108 9.12 18.07 27.71
C ALA A 108 8.30 19.32 27.38
N VAL A 109 8.52 19.89 26.20
CA VAL A 109 7.87 21.11 25.71
C VAL A 109 7.23 20.87 24.34
N PRO A 110 6.01 21.38 24.09
CA PRO A 110 5.35 21.23 22.80
C PRO A 110 5.98 22.15 21.74
N TYR A 111 6.00 21.70 20.49
CA TYR A 111 6.24 22.61 19.36
C TYR A 111 5.09 23.61 19.20
N GLN A 112 5.41 24.91 19.19
CA GLN A 112 4.44 25.97 18.97
C GLN A 112 4.36 26.37 17.49
N LYS A 113 3.14 26.30 16.91
CA LYS A 113 2.87 26.73 15.53
C LYS A 113 3.01 28.25 15.38
N GLY A 114 3.56 28.71 14.27
CA GLY A 114 3.71 30.12 13.93
C GLY A 114 4.74 30.31 12.81
N VAL A 115 4.52 31.28 11.92
CA VAL A 115 5.43 31.54 10.80
C VAL A 115 6.70 32.20 11.32
N SER A 116 7.83 31.51 11.18
CA SER A 116 9.18 31.96 11.57
C SER A 116 9.53 33.35 11.04
N LEU A 117 8.91 33.78 9.94
CA LEU A 117 9.31 34.96 9.17
C LEU A 117 8.65 36.28 9.60
N GLN A 118 7.62 36.28 10.46
CA GLN A 118 6.89 37.53 10.73
C GLN A 118 6.77 37.97 12.20
N LYS A 119 7.07 37.14 13.21
CA LYS A 119 6.89 37.55 14.63
C LYS A 119 7.82 36.88 15.66
N GLY A 120 9.10 36.68 15.37
CA GLY A 120 10.08 36.32 16.42
C GLY A 120 9.72 35.11 17.29
N VAL A 121 8.92 34.16 16.79
CA VAL A 121 8.54 32.96 17.55
C VAL A 121 9.68 31.96 17.44
N SER A 122 10.66 32.10 18.32
CA SER A 122 11.74 31.14 18.52
C SER A 122 11.22 29.80 19.02
N LEU A 123 12.05 28.77 18.89
CA LEU A 123 11.82 27.52 19.61
C LEU A 123 11.99 27.77 21.11
N ASP A 124 11.38 26.92 21.94
CA ASP A 124 11.42 27.03 23.39
C ASP A 124 12.86 26.99 23.93
N ASP A 125 13.20 27.94 24.81
CA ASP A 125 14.54 28.06 25.38
C ASP A 125 14.96 26.83 26.18
N ALA A 126 14.02 26.12 26.81
CA ALA A 126 14.32 24.89 27.52
C ALA A 126 14.79 23.78 26.57
N PHE A 127 14.24 23.73 25.35
CA PHE A 127 14.70 22.81 24.30
C PHE A 127 16.07 23.23 23.76
N ILE A 128 16.23 24.51 23.37
CA ILE A 128 17.49 25.01 22.81
C ILE A 128 18.67 24.82 23.77
N ASN A 129 18.42 24.94 25.08
CA ASN A 129 19.45 24.75 26.11
C ASN A 129 19.61 23.28 26.58
N GLY A 130 18.99 22.31 25.89
CA GLY A 130 19.10 20.89 26.26
C GLY A 130 18.52 20.56 27.64
N LYS A 131 17.52 21.33 28.12
CA LYS A 131 16.87 21.13 29.43
C LYS A 131 15.54 20.39 29.34
N ALA A 132 14.93 20.33 28.16
CA ALA A 132 13.67 19.65 27.90
C ALA A 132 13.65 19.02 26.50
N VAL A 133 12.95 17.90 26.37
CA VAL A 133 12.68 17.25 25.08
C VAL A 133 11.62 18.07 24.33
N MET A 134 11.85 18.41 23.06
CA MET A 134 10.78 18.99 22.25
C MET A 134 9.96 17.87 21.62
N VAL A 135 8.64 17.91 21.81
CA VAL A 135 7.71 16.97 21.18
C VAL A 135 6.96 17.69 20.05
N ALA A 136 7.07 17.17 18.83
CA ALA A 136 6.53 17.79 17.63
C ALA A 136 5.98 16.76 16.65
N THR A 137 5.30 17.20 15.59
CA THR A 137 4.92 16.31 14.49
C THR A 137 6.05 16.19 13.46
N TYR A 138 6.06 15.13 12.64
CA TYR A 138 6.99 15.05 11.49
C TYR A 138 6.94 16.31 10.62
N LYS A 139 5.73 16.82 10.33
CA LYS A 139 5.51 18.05 9.54
C LYS A 139 6.08 19.30 10.19
N ALA A 140 6.37 19.31 11.49
CA ALA A 140 7.04 20.42 12.15
C ALA A 140 8.53 20.52 11.76
N LEU A 141 9.20 19.37 11.60
CA LEU A 141 10.58 19.31 11.12
C LEU A 141 10.64 19.41 9.59
N PHE A 142 9.86 18.59 8.89
CA PHE A 142 9.85 18.49 7.44
C PHE A 142 8.81 19.45 6.83
N ASN A 143 9.22 20.68 6.51
CA ASN A 143 8.45 21.63 5.69
C ASN A 143 9.36 22.79 5.22
N GLY A 144 8.97 23.46 4.14
CA GLY A 144 9.71 24.56 3.51
C GLY A 144 9.95 25.81 4.38
N LEU A 145 9.26 25.93 5.52
CA LEU A 145 9.42 27.03 6.49
C LEU A 145 9.81 26.52 7.89
N SER A 146 10.51 25.37 7.95
CA SER A 146 10.83 24.71 9.21
C SER A 146 11.63 25.63 10.14
N LYS A 147 11.17 25.76 11.39
CA LYS A 147 11.90 26.47 12.45
C LYS A 147 13.21 25.78 12.84
N PHE A 148 13.36 24.52 12.44
CA PHE A 148 14.58 23.76 12.62
C PHE A 148 15.61 24.03 11.51
N GLY A 149 15.31 24.92 10.56
CA GLY A 149 16.21 25.31 9.48
C GLY A 149 16.09 24.41 8.26
N VAL A 150 16.07 25.06 7.09
CA VAL A 150 16.08 24.43 5.77
C VAL A 150 17.33 24.92 5.05
N ARG A 151 18.05 24.02 4.37
CA ARG A 151 19.28 24.36 3.63
C ARG A 151 18.97 25.45 2.59
N GLY A 152 19.75 26.53 2.61
CA GLY A 152 19.53 27.70 1.74
C GLY A 152 18.44 28.68 2.20
N SER A 153 17.78 28.44 3.34
CA SER A 153 16.86 29.39 3.97
C SER A 153 17.58 30.36 4.92
N VAL A 154 16.88 31.42 5.34
CA VAL A 154 17.38 32.38 6.35
C VAL A 154 17.40 31.83 7.77
N THR A 155 16.68 30.73 8.04
CA THR A 155 16.59 30.12 9.36
C THR A 155 17.83 29.25 9.61
N THR A 156 18.59 29.57 10.65
CA THR A 156 19.78 28.79 11.02
C THR A 156 19.37 27.39 11.51
N PRO A 157 19.99 26.31 11.02
CA PRO A 157 19.69 24.96 11.49
C PRO A 157 20.00 24.76 12.98
N VAL A 158 19.13 24.02 13.66
CA VAL A 158 19.30 23.67 15.07
C VAL A 158 20.13 22.39 15.16
N LYS A 159 21.21 22.40 15.93
CA LYS A 159 21.95 21.17 16.22
C LYS A 159 21.21 20.37 17.30
N ALA A 160 20.79 19.16 16.98
CA ALA A 160 20.19 18.23 17.91
C ALA A 160 21.15 17.04 18.14
N ALA A 161 21.25 16.57 19.39
CA ALA A 161 22.03 15.38 19.71
C ALA A 161 21.31 14.10 19.28
N ALA A 162 19.97 14.10 19.35
CA ALA A 162 19.15 13.00 18.89
C ALA A 162 17.81 13.46 18.31
N ILE A 163 17.32 12.68 17.33
CA ILE A 163 15.96 12.75 16.83
C ILE A 163 15.32 11.37 17.00
N ILE A 164 14.18 11.33 17.67
CA ILE A 164 13.37 10.14 17.88
C ILE A 164 12.16 10.25 16.94
N LEU A 165 11.96 9.24 16.11
CA LEU A 165 10.88 9.13 15.15
C LEU A 165 9.94 8.03 15.65
N ASP A 166 8.84 8.43 16.29
CA ASP A 166 7.82 7.51 16.79
C ASP A 166 6.89 7.07 15.67
N ASP A 167 6.43 5.82 15.73
CA ASP A 167 5.64 5.17 14.69
C ASP A 167 6.21 5.38 13.26
N ALA A 168 7.51 5.08 13.11
CA ALA A 168 8.27 5.29 11.87
C ALA A 168 7.68 4.56 10.65
N HIS A 169 6.84 3.54 10.85
CA HIS A 169 6.11 2.83 9.79
C HIS A 169 5.08 3.71 9.05
N VAL A 170 4.51 4.72 9.71
CA VAL A 170 3.57 5.69 9.09
C VAL A 170 4.34 6.84 8.43
N ALA A 171 5.64 6.96 8.72
CA ALA A 171 6.37 8.16 8.36
C ALA A 171 6.61 8.31 6.86
N PHE A 172 6.60 7.22 6.08
CA PHE A 172 6.79 7.29 4.62
C PHE A 172 5.75 8.21 3.95
N SER A 173 4.45 7.97 4.18
CA SER A 173 3.38 8.79 3.61
C SER A 173 3.43 10.20 4.19
N VAL A 174 3.53 10.34 5.51
CA VAL A 174 3.53 11.64 6.19
C VAL A 174 4.69 12.53 5.75
N VAL A 175 5.90 11.99 5.60
CA VAL A 175 7.08 12.72 5.17
C VAL A 175 6.99 13.03 3.68
N ARG A 176 6.57 12.06 2.84
CA ARG A 176 6.38 12.29 1.40
C ARG A 176 5.39 13.42 1.13
N ASP A 177 4.27 13.46 1.84
CA ASP A 177 3.26 14.53 1.72
C ASP A 177 3.87 15.93 1.92
N THR A 178 4.91 16.08 2.74
CA THR A 178 5.59 17.38 2.94
C THR A 178 6.36 17.86 1.72
N PHE A 179 6.69 16.94 0.82
CA PHE A 179 7.32 17.19 -0.48
C PHE A 179 6.34 17.01 -1.65
N THR A 180 5.04 16.87 -1.40
CA THR A 180 4.03 16.71 -2.45
C THR A 180 3.24 18.00 -2.60
N LEU A 181 3.22 18.56 -3.81
CA LEU A 181 2.39 19.70 -4.18
C LEU A 181 1.24 19.22 -5.06
N GLU A 182 0.01 19.47 -4.63
CA GLU A 182 -1.21 19.11 -5.35
C GLU A 182 -1.96 20.36 -5.81
N VAL A 183 -2.26 20.41 -7.10
CA VAL A 183 -3.22 21.35 -7.68
C VAL A 183 -4.50 20.58 -7.94
N THR A 184 -5.45 20.69 -7.02
CA THR A 184 -6.72 19.96 -7.11
C THR A 184 -7.67 20.65 -8.11
N ALA A 185 -8.40 19.83 -8.87
CA ALA A 185 -9.44 20.28 -9.79
C ALA A 185 -10.61 20.95 -9.05
N GLU A 186 -10.85 20.55 -7.80
CA GLU A 186 -11.86 21.16 -6.91
C GLU A 186 -11.48 22.58 -6.48
N ASP A 187 -10.24 22.79 -6.00
CA ASP A 187 -9.81 24.11 -5.52
C ASP A 187 -9.58 25.12 -6.65
N ASN A 188 -8.94 24.67 -7.74
CA ASN A 188 -8.50 25.55 -8.82
C ASN A 188 -8.47 24.82 -10.17
N LYS A 189 -9.68 24.59 -10.70
CA LYS A 189 -9.89 23.95 -12.01
C LYS A 189 -9.10 24.58 -13.15
N ALA A 190 -8.97 25.92 -13.17
CA ALA A 190 -8.25 26.63 -14.22
C ALA A 190 -6.75 26.28 -14.20
N ARG A 191 -6.09 26.37 -13.03
CA ARG A 191 -4.68 25.99 -12.87
C ARG A 191 -4.44 24.51 -13.20
N TYR A 192 -5.36 23.64 -12.77
CA TYR A 192 -5.30 22.22 -13.09
C TYR A 192 -5.34 21.96 -14.61
N GLN A 193 -6.27 22.61 -15.32
CA GLN A 193 -6.38 22.51 -16.78
C GLN A 193 -5.19 23.11 -17.53
N GLU A 194 -4.65 24.24 -17.06
CA GLU A 194 -3.44 24.86 -17.61
C GLU A 194 -2.23 23.93 -17.50
N LEU A 195 -1.99 23.34 -16.32
CA LEU A 195 -0.88 22.43 -16.08
C LEU A 195 -1.01 21.13 -16.87
N THR A 196 -2.18 20.48 -16.84
CA THR A 196 -2.42 19.24 -17.59
C THR A 196 -2.34 19.48 -19.11
N GLY A 197 -2.80 20.64 -19.58
CA GLY A 197 -2.75 21.05 -20.99
C GLY A 197 -1.34 21.10 -21.58
N LEU A 198 -0.31 21.44 -20.78
CA LEU A 198 1.10 21.44 -21.21
C LEU A 198 1.55 20.08 -21.75
N PHE A 199 0.96 18.99 -21.24
CA PHE A 199 1.43 17.62 -21.50
C PHE A 199 0.57 16.84 -22.49
N ARG A 200 -0.58 17.40 -22.93
CA ARG A 200 -1.48 16.70 -23.86
C ARG A 200 -0.79 16.27 -25.16
N LYS A 201 0.14 17.09 -25.67
CA LYS A 201 0.94 16.75 -26.85
C LYS A 201 1.82 15.52 -26.60
N ALA A 202 2.51 15.45 -25.45
CA ALA A 202 3.37 14.31 -25.13
C ALA A 202 2.58 12.99 -25.05
N PHE A 203 1.36 13.02 -24.48
CA PHE A 203 0.48 11.86 -24.50
C PHE A 203 0.01 11.49 -25.91
N ARG A 204 -0.20 12.46 -26.81
CA ARG A 204 -0.45 12.16 -28.22
C ARG A 204 0.76 11.53 -28.91
N ASP A 205 1.95 12.07 -28.69
CA ASP A 205 3.18 11.62 -29.34
C ASP A 205 3.56 10.18 -28.90
N MET A 206 3.23 9.80 -27.66
CA MET A 206 3.34 8.41 -27.16
C MET A 206 2.14 7.50 -27.53
N ASP A 207 1.16 8.05 -28.24
CA ASP A 207 -0.14 7.44 -28.53
C ASP A 207 -0.86 6.85 -27.31
N ARG A 208 -1.03 7.72 -26.32
CA ARG A 208 -1.77 7.52 -25.06
C ARG A 208 -2.78 8.64 -24.83
N LEU A 209 -3.22 9.31 -25.91
CA LEU A 209 -4.15 10.43 -25.83
C LEU A 209 -5.51 10.02 -25.25
N GLY A 210 -6.01 8.83 -25.62
CA GLY A 210 -7.24 8.28 -25.07
C GLY A 210 -7.16 8.06 -23.55
N THR A 211 -6.05 7.50 -23.04
CA THR A 211 -5.84 7.35 -21.59
C THR A 211 -5.84 8.71 -20.89
N PHE A 212 -5.19 9.71 -21.48
CA PHE A 212 -5.14 11.06 -20.94
C PHE A 212 -6.54 11.69 -20.87
N ASP A 213 -7.29 11.70 -21.98
CA ASP A 213 -8.62 12.30 -22.04
C ASP A 213 -9.65 11.54 -21.14
N ASP A 214 -9.56 10.21 -21.04
CA ASP A 214 -10.38 9.39 -20.11
C ASP A 214 -10.07 9.68 -18.63
N THR A 215 -8.80 9.95 -18.30
CA THR A 215 -8.39 10.30 -16.92
C THR A 215 -8.93 11.67 -16.54
N LEU A 216 -8.80 12.67 -17.42
CA LEU A 216 -9.31 14.02 -17.16
C LEU A 216 -10.84 14.09 -17.09
N SER A 217 -11.55 13.23 -17.82
CA SER A 217 -13.01 13.15 -17.82
C SER A 217 -13.59 12.30 -16.68
N GLY A 218 -12.73 11.63 -15.89
CA GLY A 218 -13.15 10.75 -14.80
C GLY A 218 -13.74 9.41 -15.26
N LEU A 219 -13.60 9.06 -16.54
CA LEU A 219 -13.94 7.74 -17.08
C LEU A 219 -12.94 6.66 -16.68
N SER A 220 -11.73 7.09 -16.30
CA SER A 220 -10.69 6.28 -15.67
C SER A 220 -10.42 6.81 -14.26
N TYR A 221 -10.38 5.92 -13.27
CA TYR A 221 -10.06 6.24 -11.88
C TYR A 221 -8.56 6.04 -11.56
N GLY A 222 -7.73 5.80 -12.58
CA GLY A 222 -6.30 5.61 -12.43
C GLY A 222 -5.50 6.91 -12.37
N VAL A 223 -4.24 6.79 -12.00
CA VAL A 223 -3.25 7.87 -12.06
C VAL A 223 -2.31 7.60 -13.21
N ILE A 224 -2.03 8.63 -14.01
CA ILE A 224 -1.04 8.57 -15.08
C ILE A 224 0.16 9.45 -14.75
N GLU A 225 1.34 9.01 -15.14
CA GLU A 225 2.56 9.79 -15.02
C GLU A 225 2.82 10.59 -16.30
N VAL A 226 3.14 11.87 -16.15
CA VAL A 226 3.69 12.69 -17.23
C VAL A 226 5.05 12.15 -17.63
N PRO A 227 5.32 11.90 -18.92
CA PRO A 227 6.61 11.40 -19.36
C PRO A 227 7.76 12.28 -18.91
N TYR A 228 8.81 11.69 -18.34
CA TYR A 228 9.88 12.48 -17.73
C TYR A 228 10.59 13.41 -18.73
N TRP A 229 10.64 13.06 -20.02
CA TRP A 229 11.21 13.93 -21.05
C TRP A 229 10.34 15.16 -21.29
N ALA A 230 9.03 14.99 -21.43
CA ALA A 230 8.08 16.10 -21.56
C ALA A 230 8.02 16.95 -20.30
N TRP A 231 8.12 16.32 -19.13
CA TRP A 231 8.27 17.03 -17.85
C TRP A 231 9.51 17.93 -17.85
N ASN A 232 10.67 17.39 -18.24
CA ASN A 232 11.93 18.12 -18.33
C ASN A 232 11.84 19.32 -19.30
N GLU A 233 11.19 19.14 -20.45
CA GLU A 233 10.98 20.21 -21.44
C GLU A 233 10.09 21.36 -20.93
N GLN A 234 9.11 21.06 -20.06
CA GLN A 234 8.13 22.03 -19.57
C GLN A 234 8.43 22.56 -18.15
N LEU A 235 9.60 22.24 -17.57
CA LEU A 235 9.94 22.61 -16.19
C LEU A 235 9.81 24.11 -15.93
N ASP A 236 10.26 24.95 -16.85
CA ASP A 236 10.24 26.41 -16.67
C ASP A 236 8.80 26.96 -16.71
N ALA A 237 7.96 26.46 -17.62
CA ALA A 237 6.54 26.84 -17.69
C ALA A 237 5.79 26.43 -16.42
N VAL A 238 6.02 25.22 -15.93
CA VAL A 238 5.43 24.74 -14.68
C VAL A 238 5.94 25.55 -13.48
N ARG A 239 7.24 25.86 -13.44
CA ARG A 239 7.82 26.68 -12.37
C ARG A 239 7.19 28.07 -12.35
N GLU A 240 6.98 28.69 -13.50
CA GLU A 240 6.35 30.01 -13.60
C GLU A 240 4.90 29.99 -13.09
N GLN A 241 4.09 29.01 -13.52
CA GLN A 241 2.71 28.86 -13.06
C GLN A 241 2.62 28.61 -11.55
N LEU A 242 3.46 27.74 -10.98
CA LEU A 242 3.42 27.44 -9.55
C LEU A 242 4.01 28.56 -8.69
N ARG A 243 4.93 29.36 -9.24
CA ARG A 243 5.49 30.52 -8.55
C ARG A 243 4.42 31.57 -8.22
N SER A 244 3.39 31.74 -9.05
CA SER A 244 2.28 32.66 -8.74
C SER A 244 1.54 32.23 -7.46
N ASP A 245 1.55 30.92 -7.17
CA ASP A 245 0.82 30.29 -6.08
C ASP A 245 1.74 29.99 -4.89
N ALA A 246 2.98 30.50 -4.89
CA ALA A 246 4.01 30.22 -3.89
C ALA A 246 3.57 30.50 -2.44
N LYS A 247 2.68 31.49 -2.22
CA LYS A 247 2.11 31.77 -0.89
C LYS A 247 1.13 30.68 -0.44
N LYS A 248 0.31 30.14 -1.34
CA LYS A 248 -0.60 29.01 -1.06
C LYS A 248 0.22 27.78 -0.66
N TYR A 249 1.31 27.54 -1.39
CA TYR A 249 2.18 26.38 -1.19
C TYR A 249 3.42 26.68 -0.33
N ALA A 250 3.37 27.65 0.58
CA ALA A 250 4.56 28.15 1.27
C ALA A 250 5.31 27.08 2.08
N LEU A 251 4.62 26.03 2.55
CA LEU A 251 5.22 24.91 3.29
C LEU A 251 5.88 23.84 2.40
N ILE A 252 5.67 23.89 1.07
CA ILE A 252 6.12 22.84 0.13
C ILE A 252 7.01 23.45 -0.96
N TRP A 253 6.58 24.57 -1.54
CA TRP A 253 7.25 25.23 -2.67
C TRP A 253 8.74 25.50 -2.45
N PRO A 254 9.21 25.95 -1.27
CA PRO A 254 10.65 26.11 -1.03
C PRO A 254 11.47 24.82 -1.17
N LEU A 255 10.85 23.65 -0.97
CA LEU A 255 11.49 22.34 -1.10
C LEU A 255 11.56 21.88 -2.57
N LEU A 256 10.60 22.31 -3.41
CA LEU A 256 10.43 21.80 -4.77
C LEU A 256 10.94 22.73 -5.88
N ARG A 257 10.90 24.05 -5.68
CA ARG A 257 11.12 25.05 -6.76
C ARG A 257 12.43 24.87 -7.55
N ASP A 258 13.48 24.40 -6.87
CA ASP A 258 14.82 24.16 -7.41
C ASP A 258 15.08 22.65 -7.68
N ASN A 259 14.13 21.79 -7.30
CA ASN A 259 14.22 20.33 -7.35
C ASN A 259 13.14 19.68 -8.26
N LEU A 260 12.40 20.45 -9.07
CA LEU A 260 11.32 19.92 -9.92
C LEU A 260 11.78 18.80 -10.86
N HIS A 261 13.03 18.84 -11.33
CA HIS A 261 13.64 17.80 -12.17
C HIS A 261 13.77 16.44 -11.47
N LEU A 262 13.72 16.41 -10.13
CA LEU A 262 13.75 15.19 -9.31
C LEU A 262 12.35 14.64 -9.03
N CYS A 263 11.31 15.27 -9.58
CA CYS A 263 9.91 14.92 -9.30
C CYS A 263 9.29 14.04 -10.37
N HIS A 264 8.35 13.22 -9.91
CA HIS A 264 7.23 12.77 -10.71
C HIS A 264 6.24 13.92 -10.87
N ALA A 265 5.62 13.99 -12.05
CA ALA A 265 4.42 14.77 -12.29
C ALA A 265 3.29 13.80 -12.65
N LEU A 266 2.24 13.78 -11.84
CA LEU A 266 1.15 12.82 -11.90
C LEU A 266 -0.16 13.54 -12.21
N ILE A 267 -1.04 12.86 -12.94
CA ILE A 267 -2.37 13.35 -13.29
C ILE A 267 -3.39 12.30 -12.87
N SER A 268 -4.32 12.70 -12.02
CA SER A 268 -5.54 11.96 -11.71
C SER A 268 -6.74 12.81 -12.14
N LYS A 269 -7.95 12.27 -12.06
CA LYS A 269 -9.17 13.07 -12.30
C LYS A 269 -9.31 14.24 -11.30
N ASP A 270 -8.69 14.10 -10.12
CA ASP A 270 -8.89 14.98 -8.97
C ASP A 270 -7.75 16.01 -8.82
N ALA A 271 -6.53 15.70 -9.26
CA ALA A 271 -5.37 16.57 -9.07
C ALA A 271 -4.24 16.43 -10.11
N PHE A 272 -3.47 17.52 -10.26
CA PHE A 272 -2.12 17.50 -10.82
C PHE A 272 -1.11 17.50 -9.66
N THR A 273 -0.34 16.43 -9.54
CA THR A 273 0.44 16.13 -8.34
C THR A 273 1.93 16.08 -8.66
N ILE A 274 2.74 16.86 -7.94
CA ILE A 274 4.20 16.93 -8.09
C ILE A 274 4.84 16.41 -6.80
N THR A 275 5.63 15.35 -6.90
CA THR A 275 6.29 14.72 -5.73
C THR A 275 7.67 14.19 -6.13
N PRO A 276 8.73 14.33 -5.30
CA PRO A 276 10.06 13.83 -5.64
C PRO A 276 10.07 12.30 -5.76
N VAL A 277 10.97 11.73 -6.56
CA VAL A 277 11.13 10.26 -6.66
C VAL A 277 11.36 9.67 -5.26
N LEU A 278 12.23 10.27 -4.45
CA LEU A 278 12.37 9.98 -3.02
C LEU A 278 12.38 11.27 -2.17
N PRO A 279 11.96 11.22 -0.89
CA PRO A 279 11.95 12.40 -0.02
C PRO A 279 13.33 13.07 0.12
N LEU A 280 13.38 14.39 -0.02
CA LEU A 280 14.61 15.21 0.01
C LEU A 280 15.00 15.59 1.46
N VAL A 281 15.19 14.58 2.31
CA VAL A 281 15.47 14.79 3.76
C VAL A 281 16.82 15.47 4.03
N ASN A 282 17.73 15.46 3.05
CA ASN A 282 19.01 16.17 3.09
C ASN A 282 18.86 17.71 3.11
N LEU A 283 17.69 18.23 2.71
CA LEU A 283 17.36 19.66 2.83
C LEU A 283 17.20 20.14 4.27
N PHE A 284 17.18 19.23 5.25
CA PHE A 284 17.01 19.53 6.67
C PHE A 284 18.27 19.14 7.44
N PRO A 285 19.27 20.05 7.60
CA PRO A 285 20.53 19.74 8.30
C PRO A 285 20.31 19.24 9.73
N THR A 286 19.32 19.80 10.43
CA THR A 286 18.91 19.29 11.76
C THR A 286 18.60 17.80 11.71
N PHE A 287 18.02 17.27 10.64
CA PHE A 287 17.79 15.85 10.48
C PHE A 287 19.02 15.09 9.96
N SER A 288 19.57 15.53 8.83
CA SER A 288 20.60 14.80 8.11
C SER A 288 21.95 14.80 8.82
N GLU A 289 22.27 15.82 9.61
CA GLU A 289 23.55 15.96 10.32
C GLU A 289 23.45 15.54 11.80
N THR A 290 22.27 15.13 12.28
CA THR A 290 22.10 14.69 13.67
C THR A 290 22.91 13.42 13.95
N PRO A 291 23.66 13.37 15.08
CA PRO A 291 24.47 12.20 15.43
C PRO A 291 23.69 10.94 15.76
N ARG A 292 22.44 11.04 16.25
CA ARG A 292 21.62 9.89 16.68
C ARG A 292 20.18 9.99 16.15
N ARG A 293 19.74 9.03 15.35
CA ARG A 293 18.38 8.89 14.82
C ARG A 293 17.80 7.57 15.29
N ILE A 294 16.70 7.64 16.04
CA ILE A 294 16.04 6.48 16.65
C ILE A 294 14.67 6.32 15.99
N TYR A 295 14.49 5.23 15.24
CA TYR A 295 13.25 4.90 14.54
C TYR A 295 12.47 3.86 15.37
N MET A 296 11.35 4.25 15.96
CA MET A 296 10.53 3.35 16.76
C MET A 296 9.32 2.88 15.96
N SER A 297 9.03 1.57 15.99
CA SER A 297 7.85 1.02 15.32
C SER A 297 7.28 -0.22 15.99
N ALA A 298 5.98 -0.43 15.80
CA ALA A 298 5.25 -1.62 16.24
C ALA A 298 5.41 -2.80 15.29
N THR A 299 5.29 -2.52 13.99
CA THR A 299 5.46 -3.48 12.92
C THR A 299 6.17 -2.76 11.80
N ILE A 300 7.15 -3.40 11.22
CA ILE A 300 7.67 -2.99 9.93
C ILE A 300 7.85 -4.29 9.16
N ALA A 301 6.85 -4.61 8.35
CA ALA A 301 6.92 -5.73 7.41
C ALA A 301 8.06 -5.50 6.39
N ASP A 302 8.44 -4.24 6.15
CA ASP A 302 9.52 -3.86 5.25
C ASP A 302 10.34 -2.63 5.73
N ASP A 303 11.45 -2.84 6.45
CA ASP A 303 12.30 -1.72 6.91
C ASP A 303 13.05 -1.02 5.77
N SER A 304 12.91 -1.51 4.54
CA SER A 304 13.50 -0.86 3.37
C SER A 304 12.92 0.53 3.13
N GLU A 305 11.68 0.80 3.59
CA GLU A 305 11.10 2.14 3.53
C GLU A 305 11.78 3.13 4.48
N ILE A 306 12.36 2.68 5.61
CA ILE A 306 13.19 3.56 6.45
C ILE A 306 14.41 4.04 5.66
N VAL A 307 15.05 3.13 4.93
CA VAL A 307 16.20 3.45 4.07
C VAL A 307 15.79 4.43 2.96
N ARG A 308 14.72 4.13 2.20
CA ARG A 308 14.22 4.99 1.12
C ARG A 308 13.79 6.38 1.60
N THR A 309 13.07 6.45 2.73
CA THR A 309 12.49 7.70 3.25
C THR A 309 13.55 8.58 3.88
N PHE A 310 14.37 7.99 4.76
CA PHE A 310 15.19 8.74 5.71
C PHE A 310 16.68 8.74 5.40
N ASP A 311 17.12 8.04 4.35
CA ASP A 311 18.56 7.85 4.11
C ASP A 311 19.24 7.23 5.34
N ALA A 312 18.60 6.21 5.92
CA ALA A 312 19.13 5.47 7.06
C ALA A 312 20.16 4.43 6.59
N ASP A 313 21.17 4.15 7.41
CA ASP A 313 22.16 3.12 7.10
C ASP A 313 21.50 1.73 7.07
N PRO A 314 21.49 1.02 5.92
CA PRO A 314 20.83 -0.27 5.79
C PRO A 314 21.43 -1.35 6.71
N LYS A 315 22.72 -1.25 7.07
CA LYS A 315 23.35 -2.20 7.99
C LYS A 315 22.79 -2.04 9.40
N LEU A 316 22.69 -0.80 9.86
CA LEU A 316 22.16 -0.48 11.18
C LEU A 316 20.65 -0.76 11.28
N VAL A 317 19.91 -0.56 10.18
CA VAL A 317 18.49 -0.94 10.08
C VAL A 317 18.31 -2.45 10.22
N ASN A 318 19.21 -3.26 9.65
CA ASN A 318 19.16 -4.73 9.77
C ASN A 318 19.49 -5.24 11.17
N GLU A 319 20.22 -4.46 11.95
CA GLU A 319 20.51 -4.73 13.36
C GLU A 319 19.45 -4.12 14.29
N ALA A 320 18.17 -4.19 13.93
CA ALA A 320 17.07 -3.64 14.72
C ALA A 320 17.02 -4.24 16.14
N LEU A 321 16.76 -3.40 17.13
CA LEU A 321 16.53 -3.82 18.51
C LEU A 321 15.15 -4.46 18.62
N THR A 322 15.12 -5.74 18.96
CA THR A 322 13.91 -6.54 19.18
C THR A 322 13.96 -7.14 20.58
N SER A 323 12.79 -7.47 21.13
CA SER A 323 12.66 -8.26 22.36
C SER A 323 12.04 -9.62 22.01
N ARG A 324 12.48 -10.68 22.68
CA ARG A 324 11.93 -12.05 22.50
C ARG A 324 10.57 -12.25 23.17
N SER A 325 10.15 -11.32 24.00
CA SER A 325 8.93 -11.43 24.79
C SER A 325 7.68 -11.12 23.96
N LEU A 326 6.73 -12.06 23.94
CA LEU A 326 5.36 -11.87 23.45
C LEU A 326 4.53 -10.88 24.30
N ALA A 327 5.05 -10.46 25.46
CA ALA A 327 4.39 -9.47 26.31
C ALA A 327 4.09 -8.19 25.51
N GLY A 328 2.80 -7.96 25.26
CA GLY A 328 2.28 -6.83 24.49
C GLY A 328 1.47 -7.23 23.24
N VAL A 329 1.52 -8.49 22.79
CA VAL A 329 0.61 -8.97 21.73
C VAL A 329 -0.79 -9.16 22.32
N SER A 330 -1.78 -8.51 21.70
CA SER A 330 -3.19 -8.59 22.12
C SER A 330 -3.87 -9.83 21.55
N GLU A 331 -4.94 -10.28 22.23
CA GLU A 331 -5.78 -11.39 21.77
C GLU A 331 -6.75 -10.91 20.69
N ARG A 332 -6.64 -11.46 19.47
CA ARG A 332 -7.52 -11.08 18.36
C ARG A 332 -8.12 -12.32 17.74
N MET A 333 -9.44 -12.42 17.79
CA MET A 333 -10.19 -13.40 17.02
C MET A 333 -10.41 -12.84 15.60
N ILE A 334 -9.54 -13.21 14.66
CA ILE A 334 -9.59 -12.71 13.28
C ILE A 334 -10.41 -13.68 12.42
N LEU A 335 -11.56 -13.24 11.92
CA LEU A 335 -12.46 -14.04 11.10
C LEU A 335 -12.60 -13.43 9.71
N ILE A 336 -12.74 -14.28 8.69
CA ILE A 336 -12.89 -13.86 7.29
C ILE A 336 -14.22 -14.44 6.76
N PRO A 337 -15.35 -13.70 6.90
CA PRO A 337 -16.67 -14.15 6.46
C PRO A 337 -16.69 -14.74 5.04
N ASP A 338 -16.01 -14.10 4.10
CA ASP A 338 -15.97 -14.51 2.68
C ASP A 338 -15.27 -15.86 2.43
N LEU A 339 -14.55 -16.39 3.43
CA LEU A 339 -13.86 -17.69 3.36
C LEU A 339 -14.52 -18.77 4.21
N MET A 340 -15.58 -18.46 4.96
CA MET A 340 -16.29 -19.41 5.82
C MET A 340 -17.03 -20.47 5.00
N PRO A 341 -17.17 -21.71 5.52
CA PRO A 341 -17.64 -22.86 4.74
C PRO A 341 -19.11 -22.77 4.28
N PHE A 342 -19.94 -21.98 4.96
CA PHE A 342 -21.37 -21.82 4.70
C PHE A 342 -21.68 -20.52 3.95
N LYS A 343 -22.76 -20.52 3.17
CA LYS A 343 -23.18 -19.36 2.36
C LYS A 343 -24.09 -18.44 3.17
N PHE A 344 -23.76 -17.15 3.22
CA PHE A 344 -24.57 -16.10 3.83
C PHE A 344 -24.23 -14.74 3.22
N ASN A 345 -25.05 -13.72 3.51
CA ASN A 345 -24.74 -12.33 3.16
C ASN A 345 -23.81 -11.76 4.25
N ALA A 346 -22.52 -11.64 3.94
CA ALA A 346 -21.52 -11.13 4.87
C ALA A 346 -21.83 -9.71 5.35
N ARG A 347 -22.37 -8.86 4.47
CA ARG A 347 -22.75 -7.48 4.78
C ARG A 347 -23.89 -7.41 5.77
N GLU A 348 -24.97 -8.15 5.53
CA GLU A 348 -26.13 -8.20 6.44
C GLU A 348 -25.73 -8.80 7.81
N ALA A 349 -24.86 -9.81 7.82
CA ALA A 349 -24.36 -10.40 9.06
C ALA A 349 -23.52 -9.41 9.87
N ALA A 350 -22.66 -8.64 9.19
CA ALA A 350 -21.85 -7.60 9.81
C ALA A 350 -22.71 -6.49 10.42
N GLU A 351 -23.74 -6.01 9.72
CA GLU A 351 -24.68 -5.00 10.23
C GLU A 351 -25.37 -5.47 11.52
N LYS A 352 -25.84 -6.72 11.56
CA LYS A 352 -26.43 -7.32 12.78
C LYS A 352 -25.42 -7.47 13.92
N LEU A 353 -24.16 -7.79 13.60
CA LEU A 353 -23.09 -7.91 14.61
C LEU A 353 -22.68 -6.55 15.17
N LEU A 354 -22.70 -5.49 14.35
CA LEU A 354 -22.47 -4.11 14.80
C LEU A 354 -23.55 -3.71 15.80
N GLU A 355 -24.83 -3.83 15.42
CA GLU A 355 -25.97 -3.53 16.30
C GLU A 355 -25.93 -4.36 17.60
N TRP A 356 -25.67 -5.67 17.50
CA TRP A 356 -25.54 -6.52 18.67
C TRP A 356 -24.39 -6.10 19.59
N THR A 357 -23.24 -5.73 19.03
CA THR A 357 -22.07 -5.30 19.81
C THR A 357 -22.34 -3.99 20.54
N THR A 358 -22.91 -3.00 19.86
CA THR A 358 -23.11 -1.65 20.41
C THR A 358 -24.32 -1.57 21.32
N GLU A 359 -25.45 -2.16 20.93
CA GLU A 359 -26.72 -2.01 21.66
C GLU A 359 -26.94 -3.10 22.72
N LYS A 360 -26.50 -4.35 22.48
CA LYS A 360 -26.74 -5.47 23.41
C LYS A 360 -25.57 -5.72 24.33
N LYS A 361 -24.35 -5.71 23.80
CA LYS A 361 -23.12 -5.94 24.60
C LYS A 361 -22.54 -4.64 25.16
N GLY A 362 -22.98 -3.47 24.70
CA GLY A 362 -22.54 -2.17 25.22
C GLY A 362 -21.06 -1.87 24.92
N CYS A 363 -20.51 -2.49 23.88
CA CYS A 363 -19.10 -2.41 23.51
C CYS A 363 -18.92 -1.57 22.24
N GLY A 364 -17.76 -0.93 22.09
CA GLY A 364 -17.45 -0.14 20.90
C GLY A 364 -17.32 -0.99 19.63
N ALA A 365 -17.82 -0.48 18.50
CA ALA A 365 -17.65 -1.11 17.19
C ALA A 365 -17.18 -0.09 16.13
N VAL A 366 -16.21 -0.50 15.31
CA VAL A 366 -15.57 0.38 14.31
C VAL A 366 -15.41 -0.34 12.97
N ILE A 367 -15.54 0.43 11.88
CA ILE A 367 -15.38 -0.02 10.50
C ILE A 367 -14.25 0.78 9.85
N LEU A 368 -13.26 0.10 9.29
CA LEU A 368 -12.18 0.68 8.48
C LEU A 368 -12.40 0.34 7.01
N VAL A 369 -12.37 1.36 6.17
CA VAL A 369 -12.60 1.26 4.72
C VAL A 369 -11.53 2.01 3.93
N PRO A 370 -11.26 1.63 2.67
CA PRO A 370 -10.13 2.19 1.92
C PRO A 370 -10.36 3.60 1.40
N SER A 371 -11.60 4.09 1.31
CA SER A 371 -11.90 5.41 0.75
C SER A 371 -13.18 6.01 1.32
N ASP A 372 -13.36 7.32 1.16
CA ASP A 372 -14.60 8.01 1.52
C ASP A 372 -15.80 7.45 0.76
N THR A 373 -15.63 7.10 -0.53
CA THR A 373 -16.68 6.44 -1.32
C THR A 373 -17.05 5.06 -0.78
N ALA A 374 -16.09 4.31 -0.24
CA ALA A 374 -16.39 3.04 0.43
C ALA A 374 -17.09 3.28 1.79
N ALA A 375 -16.73 4.35 2.50
CA ALA A 375 -17.36 4.72 3.77
C ALA A 375 -18.84 5.08 3.60
N GLU A 376 -19.20 5.75 2.51
CA GLU A 376 -20.59 6.12 2.22
C GLU A 376 -21.50 4.90 2.05
N ARG A 377 -20.95 3.74 1.64
CA ARG A 377 -21.71 2.47 1.58
C ARG A 377 -22.16 1.98 2.96
N TRP A 378 -21.55 2.47 4.04
CA TRP A 378 -21.90 2.14 5.43
C TRP A 378 -22.77 3.21 6.09
N GLY A 379 -23.13 4.30 5.40
CA GLY A 379 -23.87 5.43 5.98
C GLY A 379 -25.24 5.07 6.58
N ASP A 380 -25.86 3.98 6.11
CA ASP A 380 -27.15 3.50 6.65
C ASP A 380 -27.00 2.70 7.95
N ALA A 381 -25.80 2.15 8.22
CA ALA A 381 -25.54 1.25 9.34
C ALA A 381 -24.62 1.86 10.41
N ALA A 382 -23.87 2.92 10.09
CA ALA A 382 -22.88 3.50 10.97
C ALA A 382 -22.62 4.99 10.68
N THR A 383 -22.15 5.72 11.70
CA THR A 383 -21.78 7.13 11.56
C THR A 383 -20.48 7.27 10.77
N VAL A 384 -20.52 7.97 9.64
CA VAL A 384 -19.33 8.23 8.81
C VAL A 384 -18.61 9.48 9.30
N ALA A 385 -17.40 9.33 9.82
CA ALA A 385 -16.59 10.46 10.28
C ALA A 385 -15.76 11.04 9.11
N LYS A 386 -16.01 12.31 8.76
CA LYS A 386 -15.33 12.98 7.63
C LYS A 386 -14.23 13.93 8.12
N GLY A 387 -13.04 13.77 7.55
CA GLY A 387 -11.88 14.62 7.86
C GLY A 387 -11.31 14.43 9.27
N SER A 388 -10.23 15.14 9.59
CA SER A 388 -9.48 14.90 10.84
C SER A 388 -10.21 15.33 12.12
N LYS A 389 -11.10 16.32 12.02
CA LYS A 389 -11.79 16.88 13.18
C LYS A 389 -12.87 15.92 13.70
N GLU A 390 -13.78 15.49 12.82
CA GLU A 390 -14.84 14.56 13.19
C GLU A 390 -14.29 13.20 13.62
N VAL A 391 -13.22 12.72 12.95
CA VAL A 391 -12.50 11.50 13.38
C VAL A 391 -12.04 11.63 14.83
N GLN A 392 -11.44 12.75 15.20
CA GLN A 392 -10.97 12.97 16.57
C GLN A 392 -12.12 13.02 17.58
N GLU A 393 -13.21 13.69 17.24
CA GLU A 393 -14.41 13.78 18.08
C GLU A 393 -14.98 12.37 18.34
N GLN A 394 -15.18 11.58 17.29
CA GLN A 394 -15.67 10.21 17.39
C GLN A 394 -14.72 9.28 18.17
N VAL A 395 -13.41 9.39 17.95
CA VAL A 395 -12.42 8.61 18.73
C VAL A 395 -12.50 8.96 20.22
N ASN A 396 -12.63 10.25 20.58
CA ASN A 396 -12.76 10.66 21.98
C ASN A 396 -14.08 10.15 22.61
N GLU A 397 -15.17 10.15 21.85
CA GLU A 397 -16.47 9.63 22.32
C GLU A 397 -16.41 8.11 22.58
N LEU A 398 -15.76 7.35 21.70
CA LEU A 398 -15.54 5.91 21.87
C LEU A 398 -14.63 5.62 23.07
N GLN A 399 -13.54 6.37 23.23
CA GLN A 399 -12.58 6.19 24.34
C GLN A 399 -13.19 6.56 25.71
N SER A 400 -14.00 7.61 25.76
CA SER A 400 -14.69 8.02 27.00
C SER A 400 -15.91 7.16 27.31
N GLY A 401 -16.39 6.38 26.34
CA GLY A 401 -17.60 5.57 26.46
C GLY A 401 -18.90 6.37 26.37
N SER A 402 -18.85 7.63 25.94
CA SER A 402 -20.06 8.43 25.67
C SER A 402 -20.80 7.96 24.42
N SER A 403 -20.10 7.30 23.49
CA SER A 403 -20.64 6.57 22.36
C SER A 403 -20.02 5.18 22.29
N ARG A 404 -20.76 4.21 21.73
CA ARG A 404 -20.26 2.88 21.38
C ARG A 404 -20.17 2.67 19.86
N GLY A 405 -20.45 3.70 19.06
CA GLY A 405 -20.57 3.60 17.62
C GLY A 405 -21.87 2.90 17.19
N PRO A 406 -21.90 2.25 16.00
CA PRO A 406 -20.78 1.98 15.13
C PRO A 406 -20.29 3.21 14.35
N VAL A 407 -18.97 3.35 14.18
CA VAL A 407 -18.35 4.47 13.44
C VAL A 407 -17.50 3.95 12.28
N VAL A 408 -17.57 4.63 11.13
CA VAL A 408 -16.78 4.31 9.94
C VAL A 408 -15.66 5.34 9.77
N PHE A 409 -14.43 4.83 9.60
CA PHE A 409 -13.26 5.66 9.29
C PHE A 409 -12.66 5.27 7.93
N ALA A 410 -12.65 6.23 7.00
CA ALA A 410 -11.99 6.08 5.70
C ALA A 410 -10.48 6.30 5.81
N SER A 411 -9.68 5.36 5.28
CA SER A 411 -8.23 5.49 5.20
C SER A 411 -7.56 5.81 6.56
N ARG A 412 -8.06 5.21 7.65
CA ARG A 412 -7.50 5.35 9.01
C ARG A 412 -7.00 4.01 9.56
N TYR A 413 -6.21 3.33 8.75
CA TYR A 413 -5.43 2.17 9.20
C TYR A 413 -4.34 2.57 10.20
N ASP A 414 -3.97 3.85 10.21
CA ASP A 414 -2.99 4.46 11.11
C ASP A 414 -3.55 5.68 11.87
N GLY A 415 -2.94 5.99 13.02
CA GLY A 415 -3.14 7.26 13.72
C GLY A 415 -4.38 7.36 14.62
N ILE A 416 -5.16 6.27 14.79
CA ILE A 416 -6.25 6.18 15.76
C ILE A 416 -5.93 5.16 16.87
N ASP A 417 -6.51 5.38 18.04
CA ASP A 417 -6.27 4.59 19.24
C ASP A 417 -7.61 4.17 19.85
N LEU A 418 -7.88 2.86 19.93
CA LEU A 418 -9.14 2.33 20.43
C LEU A 418 -8.87 1.16 21.40
N PRO A 419 -8.44 1.44 22.65
CA PRO A 419 -8.15 0.40 23.64
C PRO A 419 -9.41 -0.11 24.35
N GLY A 420 -9.41 -1.37 24.77
CA GLY A 420 -10.46 -1.94 25.62
C GLY A 420 -11.86 -1.85 24.99
N ASP A 421 -12.85 -1.44 25.78
CA ASP A 421 -14.25 -1.40 25.34
C ASP A 421 -14.57 -0.29 24.34
N SER A 422 -13.58 0.51 23.93
CA SER A 422 -13.74 1.49 22.84
C SER A 422 -13.80 0.82 21.47
N CYS A 423 -13.29 -0.41 21.32
CA CYS A 423 -13.47 -1.24 20.14
C CYS A 423 -13.33 -2.73 20.47
N ARG A 424 -14.45 -3.45 20.63
CA ARG A 424 -14.45 -4.93 20.73
C ARG A 424 -14.72 -5.60 19.39
N LEU A 425 -15.42 -4.90 18.49
CA LEU A 425 -15.62 -5.33 17.10
C LEU A 425 -14.92 -4.35 16.15
N LEU A 426 -13.98 -4.88 15.37
CA LEU A 426 -13.36 -4.17 14.27
C LEU A 426 -13.74 -4.85 12.95
N ILE A 427 -14.30 -4.10 12.01
CA ILE A 427 -14.54 -4.56 10.65
C ILE A 427 -13.56 -3.85 9.72
N MET A 428 -12.82 -4.61 8.92
CA MET A 428 -12.02 -4.09 7.81
C MET A 428 -12.69 -4.53 6.52
N ASP A 429 -13.23 -3.59 5.75
CA ASP A 429 -13.99 -3.85 4.52
C ASP A 429 -13.27 -3.27 3.30
N GLY A 430 -12.66 -4.14 2.50
CA GLY A 430 -11.89 -3.82 1.31
C GLY A 430 -10.37 -3.73 1.51
N LEU A 431 -9.62 -3.94 0.44
CA LEU A 431 -8.16 -3.92 0.43
C LEU A 431 -7.60 -2.49 0.52
N PRO A 432 -6.61 -2.20 1.40
CA PRO A 432 -6.06 -0.85 1.60
C PRO A 432 -5.04 -0.43 0.51
N ALA A 433 -5.44 -0.48 -0.77
CA ALA A 433 -4.56 -0.47 -1.94
C ALA A 433 -3.77 0.82 -2.25
N GLY A 434 -4.05 1.95 -1.61
CA GLY A 434 -3.35 3.22 -1.88
C GLY A 434 -4.23 4.42 -1.58
N THR A 435 -3.67 5.48 -1.00
CA THR A 435 -4.43 6.70 -0.67
C THR A 435 -3.92 7.95 -1.38
N SER A 436 -2.73 7.91 -1.99
CA SER A 436 -2.14 9.05 -2.71
C SER A 436 -1.87 8.71 -4.18
N ASP A 437 -1.80 9.74 -5.04
CA ASP A 437 -1.53 9.57 -6.46
C ASP A 437 -0.23 8.78 -6.73
N TYR A 438 0.80 9.02 -5.91
CA TYR A 438 2.08 8.31 -6.01
C TYR A 438 1.95 6.82 -5.66
N GLU A 439 1.17 6.49 -4.62
CA GLU A 439 0.93 5.09 -4.27
C GLU A 439 0.12 4.37 -5.33
N LEU A 440 -0.88 5.04 -5.93
CA LEU A 440 -1.65 4.50 -7.05
C LEU A 440 -0.78 4.27 -8.29
N LEU A 441 0.12 5.20 -8.62
CA LEU A 441 1.13 5.01 -9.67
C LEU A 441 2.01 3.79 -9.35
N ARG A 442 2.56 3.72 -8.14
CA ARG A 442 3.45 2.64 -7.71
C ARG A 442 2.70 1.31 -7.71
N ALA A 443 1.43 1.27 -7.30
CA ALA A 443 0.58 0.09 -7.30
C ALA A 443 0.28 -0.41 -8.71
N SER A 444 0.04 0.50 -9.66
CA SER A 444 -0.13 0.18 -11.07
C SER A 444 1.16 -0.33 -11.71
N ALA A 445 2.27 0.39 -11.50
CA ALA A 445 3.57 0.04 -12.05
C ALA A 445 4.12 -1.26 -11.48
N LEU A 446 4.03 -1.47 -10.17
CA LEU A 446 4.52 -2.67 -9.48
C LEU A 446 3.41 -3.71 -9.25
N TYR A 447 2.34 -3.69 -10.05
CA TYR A 447 1.23 -4.62 -9.91
C TYR A 447 1.72 -6.07 -9.99
N GLY A 448 1.33 -6.89 -8.99
CA GLY A 448 1.81 -8.26 -8.85
C GLY A 448 3.24 -8.41 -8.31
N GLY A 449 3.96 -7.31 -8.10
CA GLY A 449 5.29 -7.28 -7.50
C GLY A 449 5.26 -7.37 -5.97
N ALA A 450 6.34 -7.89 -5.37
CA ALA A 450 6.44 -8.13 -3.92
C ALA A 450 6.33 -6.84 -3.08
N THR A 451 6.77 -5.71 -3.61
CA THR A 451 6.82 -4.42 -2.91
C THR A 451 5.44 -3.89 -2.54
N ILE A 452 4.45 -3.99 -3.45
CA ILE A 452 3.07 -3.56 -3.17
C ILE A 452 2.40 -4.49 -2.17
N SER A 453 2.61 -5.80 -2.31
CA SER A 453 2.12 -6.76 -1.32
C SER A 453 2.71 -6.48 0.08
N ARG A 454 3.98 -6.07 0.20
CA ARG A 454 4.56 -5.71 1.52
C ARG A 454 3.89 -4.48 2.14
N MET A 455 3.63 -3.44 1.35
CA MET A 455 2.92 -2.24 1.82
C MET A 455 1.49 -2.58 2.28
N LEU A 456 0.78 -3.40 1.51
CA LEU A 456 -0.56 -3.89 1.84
C LEU A 456 -0.55 -4.71 3.14
N ALA A 457 0.40 -5.64 3.28
CA ALA A 457 0.59 -6.46 4.48
C ALA A 457 0.69 -5.56 5.72
N GLN A 458 1.56 -4.55 5.68
CA GLN A 458 1.76 -3.62 6.77
C GLN A 458 0.46 -2.88 7.15
N ARG A 459 -0.30 -2.38 6.17
CA ARG A 459 -1.57 -1.68 6.43
C ARG A 459 -2.64 -2.58 7.02
N ILE A 460 -2.72 -3.82 6.54
CA ILE A 460 -3.63 -4.83 7.07
C ILE A 460 -3.31 -5.09 8.55
N GLU A 461 -2.04 -5.31 8.89
CA GLU A 461 -1.61 -5.51 10.28
C GLU A 461 -1.91 -4.30 11.18
N GLN A 462 -1.66 -3.10 10.68
CA GLN A 462 -1.91 -1.88 11.42
C GLN A 462 -3.41 -1.67 11.66
N GLY A 463 -4.24 -1.93 10.65
CA GLY A 463 -5.70 -1.92 10.77
C GLY A 463 -6.17 -2.91 11.84
N ILE A 464 -5.77 -4.18 11.73
CA ILE A 464 -6.08 -5.25 12.71
C ILE A 464 -5.65 -4.84 14.13
N GLY A 465 -4.49 -4.18 14.25
CA GLY A 465 -3.94 -3.72 15.51
C GLY A 465 -4.68 -2.56 16.18
N ARG A 466 -5.69 -1.95 15.54
CA ARG A 466 -6.46 -0.84 16.13
C ARG A 466 -7.46 -1.28 17.18
N GLY A 467 -8.01 -2.49 17.08
CA GLY A 467 -9.06 -2.95 17.99
C GLY A 467 -8.59 -3.44 19.36
N ALA A 468 -7.30 -3.73 19.56
CA ALA A 468 -6.80 -4.17 20.86
C ALA A 468 -5.34 -3.79 21.09
N ARG A 469 -5.03 -3.35 22.33
CA ARG A 469 -3.70 -2.89 22.75
C ARG A 469 -3.18 -3.56 24.03
N GLY A 470 -2.01 -4.19 23.93
CA GLY A 470 -1.33 -4.83 25.05
C GLY A 470 -1.85 -6.24 25.35
N SER A 471 -1.18 -6.95 26.26
CA SER A 471 -1.40 -8.38 26.51
C SER A 471 -2.69 -8.73 27.26
N GLY A 472 -3.34 -7.74 27.88
CA GLY A 472 -4.63 -7.95 28.59
C GLY A 472 -5.86 -7.53 27.78
N ASP A 473 -5.66 -7.02 26.57
CA ASP A 473 -6.74 -6.51 25.73
C ASP A 473 -7.10 -7.50 24.63
N HIS A 474 -8.36 -7.46 24.20
CA HIS A 474 -8.92 -8.42 23.24
C HIS A 474 -9.94 -7.79 22.30
N CYS A 475 -10.00 -8.27 21.07
CA CYS A 475 -11.05 -7.89 20.13
C CYS A 475 -11.36 -8.99 19.12
N VAL A 476 -12.49 -8.82 18.44
CA VAL A 476 -12.87 -9.58 17.26
C VAL A 476 -12.64 -8.71 16.05
N VAL A 477 -11.97 -9.27 15.03
CA VAL A 477 -11.69 -8.59 13.76
C VAL A 477 -12.35 -9.35 12.63
N LEU A 478 -13.22 -8.68 11.86
CA LEU A 478 -13.81 -9.22 10.63
C LEU A 478 -13.10 -8.62 9.42
N LEU A 479 -12.48 -9.47 8.60
CA LEU A 479 -11.92 -9.07 7.31
C LEU A 479 -12.93 -9.38 6.21
N MET A 480 -13.46 -8.34 5.58
CA MET A 480 -14.51 -8.40 4.57
C MET A 480 -14.04 -7.82 3.23
N GLY A 481 -14.63 -8.31 2.16
CA GLY A 481 -14.32 -7.88 0.79
C GLY A 481 -13.54 -8.96 0.04
N ALA A 482 -13.96 -9.26 -1.18
CA ALA A 482 -13.37 -10.31 -2.01
C ALA A 482 -11.88 -10.06 -2.30
N ASP A 483 -11.50 -8.80 -2.47
CA ASP A 483 -10.12 -8.34 -2.69
C ASP A 483 -9.24 -8.59 -1.46
N LEU A 484 -9.68 -8.20 -0.27
CA LEU A 484 -8.97 -8.42 1.00
C LEU A 484 -8.89 -9.92 1.35
N ALA A 485 -10.01 -10.64 1.21
CA ALA A 485 -10.08 -12.08 1.48
C ALA A 485 -9.17 -12.88 0.54
N SER A 486 -9.20 -12.58 -0.76
CA SER A 486 -8.30 -13.16 -1.76
C SER A 486 -6.83 -12.85 -1.45
N TRP A 487 -6.53 -11.61 -1.08
CA TRP A 487 -5.17 -11.18 -0.78
C TRP A 487 -4.59 -11.97 0.40
N VAL A 488 -5.34 -12.11 1.50
CA VAL A 488 -4.90 -12.85 2.72
C VAL A 488 -4.82 -14.35 2.46
N ALA A 489 -5.67 -14.89 1.57
CA ALA A 489 -5.70 -16.32 1.23
C ALA A 489 -4.56 -16.77 0.31
N LYS A 490 -3.83 -15.85 -0.32
CA LYS A 490 -2.70 -16.15 -1.21
C LYS A 490 -1.42 -16.41 -0.39
N ASP A 491 -0.73 -17.53 -0.66
CA ASP A 491 0.43 -17.97 0.14
C ASP A 491 1.58 -16.94 0.13
N ALA A 492 1.88 -16.39 -1.05
CA ALA A 492 2.93 -15.38 -1.23
C ALA A 492 2.67 -14.09 -0.42
N ASN A 493 1.40 -13.71 -0.25
CA ASN A 493 1.01 -12.52 0.51
C ASN A 493 0.98 -12.80 2.02
N PHE A 494 0.46 -13.98 2.41
CA PHE A 494 0.39 -14.40 3.80
C PHE A 494 1.77 -14.41 4.48
N LYS A 495 2.81 -14.83 3.75
CA LYS A 495 4.21 -14.82 4.19
C LYS A 495 4.77 -13.42 4.48
N LEU A 496 4.12 -12.36 4.03
CA LEU A 496 4.56 -10.98 4.27
C LEU A 496 4.05 -10.39 5.59
N LEU A 497 3.03 -11.01 6.19
CA LEU A 497 2.52 -10.66 7.51
C LEU A 497 3.50 -11.16 8.59
N THR A 498 3.57 -10.51 9.74
CA THR A 498 4.38 -10.96 10.88
C THR A 498 3.90 -12.31 11.41
N SER A 499 4.81 -13.07 12.03
CA SER A 499 4.49 -14.38 12.63
C SER A 499 3.28 -14.34 13.58
N ALA A 500 3.18 -13.30 14.42
CA ALA A 500 2.05 -13.12 15.32
C ALA A 500 0.70 -12.87 14.61
N THR A 501 0.69 -12.13 13.50
CA THR A 501 -0.54 -11.94 12.70
C THR A 501 -0.90 -13.21 11.94
N ARG A 502 0.10 -13.91 11.39
CA ARG A 502 -0.09 -15.20 10.70
C ARG A 502 -0.75 -16.22 11.62
N ALA A 503 -0.21 -16.39 12.84
CA ALA A 503 -0.76 -17.31 13.83
C ALA A 503 -2.24 -17.03 14.16
N GLN A 504 -2.58 -15.75 14.36
CA GLN A 504 -3.97 -15.36 14.66
C GLN A 504 -4.93 -15.54 13.49
N LEU A 505 -4.45 -15.37 12.25
CA LEU A 505 -5.22 -15.70 11.05
C LEU A 505 -5.39 -17.22 10.87
N ASP A 506 -4.39 -18.01 11.24
CA ASP A 506 -4.44 -19.48 11.20
C ASP A 506 -5.44 -20.03 12.24
N MET A 507 -5.37 -19.53 13.47
CA MET A 507 -6.40 -19.76 14.49
C MET A 507 -7.79 -19.38 13.98
N GLY A 508 -7.91 -18.19 13.40
CA GLY A 508 -9.14 -17.67 12.79
C GLY A 508 -9.70 -18.57 11.68
N SER A 509 -8.83 -19.13 10.84
CA SER A 509 -9.20 -20.10 9.80
C SER A 509 -9.72 -21.40 10.41
N THR A 510 -9.08 -21.91 11.46
CA THR A 510 -9.51 -23.10 12.19
C THR A 510 -10.89 -22.89 12.84
N VAL A 511 -11.07 -21.75 13.52
CA VAL A 511 -12.37 -21.35 14.09
C VAL A 511 -13.44 -21.24 13.00
N SER A 512 -13.13 -20.56 11.89
CA SER A 512 -14.05 -20.37 10.76
C SER A 512 -14.52 -21.69 10.14
N LYS A 513 -13.66 -22.73 10.12
CA LYS A 513 -14.02 -24.08 9.64
C LYS A 513 -14.99 -24.80 10.59
N ALA A 514 -14.95 -24.49 11.88
CA ALA A 514 -15.82 -25.11 12.89
C ALA A 514 -17.23 -24.48 12.93
N VAL A 515 -17.37 -23.21 12.51
CA VAL A 515 -18.64 -22.48 12.48
C VAL A 515 -19.49 -22.90 11.28
N LYS A 516 -20.75 -23.32 11.54
CA LYS A 516 -21.65 -23.86 10.49
C LYS A 516 -22.77 -22.92 10.06
N ASN A 517 -23.08 -21.89 10.86
CA ASN A 517 -24.18 -20.97 10.61
C ASN A 517 -23.98 -19.63 11.36
N LEU A 518 -24.82 -18.64 11.03
CA LEU A 518 -24.77 -17.30 11.64
C LEU A 518 -24.95 -17.27 13.16
N LYS A 519 -25.75 -18.20 13.72
CA LYS A 519 -25.97 -18.26 15.17
C LYS A 519 -24.72 -18.74 15.90
N GLU A 520 -24.06 -19.76 15.36
CA GLU A 520 -22.77 -20.23 15.85
C GLU A 520 -21.67 -19.18 15.69
N LEU A 521 -21.69 -18.40 14.59
CA LEU A 521 -20.77 -17.28 14.40
C LEU A 521 -20.92 -16.25 15.54
N ALA A 522 -22.15 -15.77 15.78
CA ALA A 522 -22.42 -14.81 16.85
C ALA A 522 -22.06 -15.38 18.23
N SER A 523 -22.35 -16.67 18.48
CA SER A 523 -21.97 -17.35 19.73
C SER A 523 -20.45 -17.43 19.89
N THR A 524 -19.71 -17.67 18.82
CA THR A 524 -18.23 -17.77 18.84
C THR A 524 -17.61 -16.40 19.12
N ILE A 525 -18.12 -15.35 18.49
CA ILE A 525 -17.73 -13.96 18.78
C ILE A 525 -18.05 -13.63 20.25
N GLY A 526 -19.20 -14.08 20.76
CA GLY A 526 -19.59 -13.95 22.16
C GLY A 526 -18.57 -14.55 23.13
N LYS A 527 -17.97 -15.70 22.81
CA LYS A 527 -16.92 -16.31 23.63
C LYS A 527 -15.70 -15.40 23.81
N SER A 528 -15.31 -14.66 22.78
CA SER A 528 -14.22 -13.69 22.88
C SER A 528 -14.59 -12.54 23.83
N TYR A 529 -15.78 -11.96 23.66
CA TYR A 529 -16.25 -10.85 24.50
C TYR A 529 -16.43 -11.26 25.97
N ASP A 530 -16.94 -12.47 26.18
CA ASP A 530 -17.25 -13.01 27.51
C ASP A 530 -16.01 -13.65 28.17
N ARG A 531 -14.83 -13.59 27.51
CA ARG A 531 -13.55 -14.13 27.99
C ARG A 531 -13.62 -15.62 28.36
N ASP A 532 -14.23 -16.41 27.49
CA ASP A 532 -14.33 -17.87 27.63
C ASP A 532 -12.95 -18.48 27.88
N SER A 533 -12.80 -19.27 28.96
CA SER A 533 -11.51 -19.80 29.40
C SER A 533 -10.84 -20.64 28.30
N ASP A 534 -11.62 -21.47 27.63
CA ASP A 534 -11.14 -22.37 26.58
C ASP A 534 -10.58 -21.59 25.39
N TRP A 535 -11.19 -20.45 25.04
CA TRP A 535 -10.70 -19.57 23.99
C TRP A 535 -9.40 -18.88 24.39
N VAL A 536 -9.33 -18.36 25.61
CA VAL A 536 -8.14 -17.67 26.14
C VAL A 536 -6.95 -18.62 26.21
N GLU A 537 -7.17 -19.86 26.67
CA GLU A 537 -6.13 -20.89 26.75
C GLU A 537 -5.68 -21.32 25.34
N TYR A 538 -6.61 -21.67 24.45
CA TYR A 538 -6.31 -22.04 23.07
C TYR A 538 -5.50 -20.95 22.33
N HIS A 539 -5.88 -19.68 22.50
CA HIS A 539 -5.18 -18.56 21.87
C HIS A 539 -3.75 -18.43 22.40
N ALA A 540 -3.58 -18.45 23.72
CA ALA A 540 -2.29 -18.26 24.36
C ALA A 540 -1.30 -19.39 24.02
N GLU A 541 -1.75 -20.64 24.03
CA GLU A 541 -0.93 -21.81 23.67
C GLU A 541 -0.50 -21.75 22.21
N THR A 542 -1.45 -21.56 21.29
CA THR A 542 -1.16 -21.54 19.86
C THR A 542 -0.23 -20.37 19.49
N LEU A 543 -0.44 -19.19 20.06
CA LEU A 543 0.43 -18.03 19.80
C LEU A 543 1.86 -18.25 20.32
N ALA A 544 2.02 -18.93 21.47
CA ALA A 544 3.33 -19.25 22.01
C ALA A 544 4.10 -20.27 21.15
N GLU A 545 3.38 -21.21 20.52
CA GLU A 545 3.96 -22.25 19.65
C GLU A 545 4.31 -21.72 18.25
N GLU A 546 3.46 -20.88 17.65
CA GLU A 546 3.57 -20.49 16.23
C GLU A 546 4.43 -19.22 15.99
N VAL A 547 4.75 -18.44 17.03
CA VAL A 547 5.56 -17.22 16.87
C VAL A 547 7.05 -17.55 16.77
N GLU A 548 7.53 -17.67 15.55
CA GLU A 548 8.95 -17.83 15.25
C GLU A 548 9.71 -16.49 15.20
N VAL A 549 11.00 -16.54 15.55
CA VAL A 549 11.96 -15.44 15.35
C VAL A 549 12.48 -15.51 13.93
N GLU A 550 12.11 -14.54 13.09
CA GLU A 550 12.65 -14.45 11.74
C GLU A 550 14.15 -14.06 11.79
N PRO A 551 15.05 -14.81 11.15
CA PRO A 551 16.47 -14.50 11.13
C PRO A 551 16.74 -13.19 10.37
N ALA A 552 17.78 -12.46 10.79
CA ALA A 552 18.24 -11.28 10.06
C ALA A 552 18.85 -11.72 8.71
N ASP A 553 18.33 -11.16 7.62
CA ASP A 553 18.86 -11.37 6.27
C ASP A 553 19.77 -10.18 5.89
N PRO A 554 21.08 -10.39 5.71
CA PRO A 554 22.03 -9.33 5.37
C PRO A 554 21.73 -8.59 4.06
N GLU A 555 21.05 -9.22 3.11
CA GLU A 555 20.76 -8.63 1.79
C GLU A 555 19.38 -7.98 1.73
N ARG A 556 18.60 -8.07 2.82
CA ARG A 556 17.19 -7.62 2.91
C ARG A 556 16.94 -6.20 2.41
N PHE A 557 17.91 -5.30 2.56
CA PHE A 557 17.76 -3.87 2.21
C PHE A 557 18.65 -3.41 1.04
N GLY A 558 19.35 -4.32 0.36
CA GLY A 558 20.30 -3.97 -0.70
C GLY A 558 19.66 -3.14 -1.82
N GLN A 559 18.46 -3.53 -2.27
CA GLN A 559 17.71 -2.80 -3.29
C GLN A 559 17.40 -1.35 -2.88
N ALA A 560 16.81 -1.15 -1.69
CA ALA A 560 16.45 0.18 -1.21
C ALA A 560 17.67 1.06 -0.96
N ALA A 561 18.77 0.48 -0.46
CA ALA A 561 20.03 1.19 -0.27
C ALA A 561 20.60 1.68 -1.61
N ASP A 562 20.53 0.86 -2.65
CA ASP A 562 21.06 1.19 -3.97
C ASP A 562 20.20 2.22 -4.69
N GLU A 563 18.88 2.10 -4.59
CA GLU A 563 17.91 3.08 -5.08
C GLU A 563 18.11 4.44 -4.41
N ARG A 564 18.20 4.48 -3.07
CA ARG A 564 18.43 5.71 -2.31
C ARG A 564 19.77 6.36 -2.65
N LYS A 565 20.83 5.55 -2.76
CA LYS A 565 22.16 6.05 -3.13
C LYS A 565 22.20 6.57 -4.56
N ALA A 566 21.54 5.90 -5.50
CA ALA A 566 21.42 6.37 -6.88
C ALA A 566 20.67 7.71 -6.94
N PHE A 567 19.59 7.86 -6.17
CA PHE A 567 18.85 9.12 -6.07
C PHE A 567 19.70 10.26 -5.51
N ASN A 568 20.45 10.02 -4.42
CA ASN A 568 21.33 11.04 -3.84
C ASN A 568 22.44 11.44 -4.84
N LEU A 569 23.03 10.47 -5.56
CA LEU A 569 24.00 10.74 -6.62
C LEU A 569 23.40 11.56 -7.76
N TRP A 570 22.15 11.30 -8.14
CA TRP A 570 21.45 12.08 -9.16
C TRP A 570 21.19 13.51 -8.69
N HIS A 571 20.70 13.70 -7.46
CA HIS A 571 20.50 15.00 -6.85
C HIS A 571 21.79 15.83 -6.80
N ASP A 572 22.92 15.19 -6.49
CA ASP A 572 24.24 15.84 -6.45
C ASP A 572 24.87 16.08 -7.84
N GLY A 573 24.20 15.67 -8.92
CA GLY A 573 24.68 15.83 -10.30
C GLY A 573 25.67 14.77 -10.79
N TYR A 574 25.83 13.66 -10.07
CA TYR A 574 26.66 12.52 -10.49
C TYR A 574 25.84 11.48 -11.28
N HIS A 575 25.22 11.90 -12.38
CA HIS A 575 24.30 11.08 -13.20
C HIS A 575 24.88 9.72 -13.60
N GLN A 576 26.12 9.70 -14.10
CA GLN A 576 26.78 8.47 -14.50
C GLN A 576 26.90 7.48 -13.34
N LYS A 577 27.27 7.95 -12.14
CA LYS A 577 27.41 7.10 -10.97
C LYS A 577 26.05 6.60 -10.48
N ALA A 578 25.01 7.42 -10.58
CA ALA A 578 23.64 7.03 -10.26
C ALA A 578 23.16 5.91 -11.19
N ILE A 579 23.32 6.06 -12.51
CA ILE A 579 22.94 5.04 -13.49
C ILE A 579 23.74 3.74 -13.26
N SER A 580 25.07 3.83 -13.12
CA SER A 580 25.90 2.65 -12.88
C SER A 580 25.59 1.94 -11.57
N ARG A 581 25.04 2.64 -10.56
CA ARG A 581 24.57 2.02 -9.32
C ARG A 581 23.33 1.15 -9.58
N ILE A 582 22.39 1.65 -10.37
CA ILE A 582 21.17 0.92 -10.76
C ILE A 582 21.52 -0.26 -11.67
N GLU A 583 22.37 -0.07 -12.69
CA GLU A 583 22.78 -1.15 -13.59
C GLU A 583 23.45 -2.31 -12.83
N ARG A 584 24.30 -2.01 -11.84
CA ARG A 584 24.90 -3.03 -10.97
C ARG A 584 23.85 -3.76 -10.13
N LEU A 585 22.89 -3.05 -9.56
CA LEU A 585 21.79 -3.66 -8.82
C LEU A 585 21.00 -4.65 -9.71
N LEU A 586 20.76 -4.28 -10.97
CA LEU A 586 20.05 -5.10 -11.96
C LEU A 586 20.83 -6.35 -12.39
N SER A 587 22.17 -6.32 -12.34
CA SER A 587 23.04 -7.47 -12.64
C SER A 587 23.24 -8.41 -11.46
N ASP A 588 23.38 -7.87 -10.26
CA ASP A 588 23.82 -8.62 -9.09
C ASP A 588 22.68 -9.39 -8.41
N VAL A 589 21.45 -8.85 -8.43
CA VAL A 589 20.29 -9.45 -7.76
C VAL A 589 19.64 -10.52 -8.64
N LYS A 590 19.85 -11.79 -8.27
CA LYS A 590 19.17 -12.93 -8.87
C LYS A 590 17.73 -13.04 -8.35
N GLY A 591 16.76 -13.25 -9.24
CA GLY A 591 15.35 -13.45 -8.86
C GLY A 591 14.54 -12.17 -8.63
N MET A 592 15.07 -10.99 -8.99
CA MET A 592 14.28 -9.76 -9.03
C MET A 592 13.09 -9.91 -9.98
N ASP A 593 11.89 -9.54 -9.52
CA ASP A 593 10.69 -9.59 -10.35
C ASP A 593 10.76 -8.59 -11.52
N VAL A 594 10.07 -8.92 -12.61
CA VAL A 594 10.16 -8.16 -13.87
C VAL A 594 9.59 -6.74 -13.72
N GLN A 595 8.61 -6.54 -12.84
CA GLN A 595 8.01 -5.24 -12.58
C GLN A 595 9.00 -4.30 -11.88
N THR A 596 9.68 -4.78 -10.84
CA THR A 596 10.75 -4.06 -10.14
C THR A 596 11.94 -3.77 -11.05
N ARG A 597 12.34 -4.74 -11.89
CA ARG A 597 13.39 -4.55 -12.90
C ARG A 597 13.05 -3.39 -13.83
N GLY A 598 11.84 -3.39 -14.39
CA GLY A 598 11.37 -2.30 -15.24
C GLY A 598 11.35 -0.95 -14.52
N TRP A 599 10.88 -0.91 -13.27
CA TRP A 599 10.83 0.32 -12.46
C TRP A 599 12.21 0.95 -12.29
N LEU A 600 13.22 0.13 -11.95
CA LEU A 600 14.60 0.57 -11.80
C LEU A 600 15.22 1.01 -13.14
N GLN A 601 14.92 0.31 -14.25
CA GLN A 601 15.36 0.72 -15.59
C GLN A 601 14.77 2.08 -15.99
N GLN A 602 13.48 2.33 -15.73
CA GLN A 602 12.87 3.65 -15.96
C GLN A 602 13.49 4.72 -15.07
N PHE A 603 13.87 4.38 -13.83
CA PHE A 603 14.61 5.31 -12.98
C PHE A 603 15.97 5.69 -13.61
N ALA A 604 16.74 4.69 -14.08
CA ALA A 604 17.99 4.96 -14.81
C ALA A 604 17.76 5.78 -16.09
N ALA A 605 16.69 5.49 -16.85
CA ALA A 605 16.31 6.23 -18.05
C ALA A 605 16.02 7.71 -17.75
N ARG A 606 15.29 7.99 -16.65
CA ARG A 606 15.04 9.36 -16.18
C ARG A 606 16.33 10.11 -15.88
N VAL A 607 17.26 9.46 -15.16
CA VAL A 607 18.56 10.07 -14.84
C VAL A 607 19.35 10.34 -16.12
N ALA A 608 19.36 9.40 -17.08
CA ALA A 608 20.03 9.56 -18.37
C ALA A 608 19.45 10.72 -19.20
N SER A 609 18.12 10.84 -19.23
CA SER A 609 17.43 11.93 -19.94
C SER A 609 17.78 13.29 -19.37
N GLN A 610 17.76 13.43 -18.04
CA GLN A 610 18.10 14.70 -17.40
C GLN A 610 19.61 15.02 -17.49
N TRP A 611 20.46 14.00 -17.68
CA TRP A 611 21.87 14.18 -18.01
C TRP A 611 22.11 14.63 -19.48
N GLY A 612 21.07 14.61 -20.33
CA GLY A 612 21.17 14.92 -21.75
C GLY A 612 21.65 13.75 -22.62
N GLN A 613 21.62 12.51 -22.11
CA GLN A 613 21.93 11.31 -22.88
C GLN A 613 20.65 10.70 -23.48
N GLY A 614 20.10 11.35 -24.50
CA GLY A 614 18.83 10.96 -25.15
C GLY A 614 18.80 9.50 -25.61
N ASP A 615 19.80 9.06 -26.38
CA ASP A 615 19.86 7.68 -26.90
C ASP A 615 19.90 6.65 -25.78
N ARG A 616 20.71 6.89 -24.75
CA ARG A 616 20.80 6.00 -23.59
C ARG A 616 19.50 5.97 -22.78
N ALA A 617 18.84 7.12 -22.63
CA ALA A 617 17.56 7.19 -21.94
C ALA A 617 16.49 6.40 -22.70
N GLU A 618 16.43 6.53 -24.02
CA GLU A 618 15.52 5.78 -24.87
C GLU A 618 15.80 4.27 -24.80
N ASP A 619 17.07 3.85 -24.87
CA ASP A 619 17.47 2.45 -24.73
C ASP A 619 17.01 1.85 -23.39
N LEU A 620 17.32 2.53 -22.28
CA LEU A 620 16.90 2.11 -20.94
C LEU A 620 15.38 2.11 -20.79
N GLN A 621 14.67 3.07 -21.41
CA GLN A 621 13.21 3.12 -21.36
C GLN A 621 12.56 1.98 -22.15
N ARG A 622 13.14 1.58 -23.29
CA ARG A 622 12.68 0.40 -24.03
C ARG A 622 12.83 -0.86 -23.21
N GLU A 623 13.96 -1.02 -22.53
CA GLU A 623 14.15 -2.17 -21.64
C GLU A 623 13.19 -2.14 -20.44
N ALA A 624 12.96 -0.95 -19.87
CA ALA A 624 12.01 -0.74 -18.79
C ALA A 624 10.60 -1.18 -19.20
N TYR A 625 10.13 -0.70 -20.36
CA TYR A 625 8.82 -1.01 -20.91
C TYR A 625 8.70 -2.48 -21.36
N ALA A 626 9.77 -3.07 -21.88
CA ALA A 626 9.82 -4.49 -22.22
C ALA A 626 9.70 -5.40 -20.98
N SER A 627 10.32 -4.99 -19.87
CA SER A 627 10.20 -5.69 -18.58
C SER A 627 8.83 -5.46 -17.93
N ASN A 628 8.27 -4.26 -18.11
CA ASN A 628 7.05 -3.83 -17.44
C ASN A 628 6.24 -2.85 -18.32
N ARG A 629 5.18 -3.37 -18.94
CA ARG A 629 4.32 -2.62 -19.87
C ARG A 629 3.41 -1.59 -19.20
N ASN A 630 3.37 -1.55 -17.87
CA ASN A 630 2.65 -0.53 -17.10
C ASN A 630 3.45 0.78 -16.96
N LEU A 631 4.71 0.81 -17.41
CA LEU A 631 5.58 1.98 -17.37
C LEU A 631 5.39 2.91 -18.57
N LEU A 632 6.14 4.01 -18.60
CA LEU A 632 6.09 4.98 -19.70
C LEU A 632 6.46 4.29 -21.01
N ARG A 633 5.69 4.58 -22.05
CA ARG A 633 5.94 4.02 -23.37
C ARG A 633 7.09 4.78 -24.05
N PRO A 634 8.15 4.10 -24.51
CA PRO A 634 9.25 4.74 -25.23
C PRO A 634 8.78 5.28 -26.59
N THR A 635 9.56 6.18 -27.18
CA THR A 635 9.30 6.75 -28.51
C THR A 635 9.38 5.67 -29.59
N VAL A 636 10.37 4.78 -29.47
CA VAL A 636 10.54 3.59 -30.30
C VAL A 636 10.19 2.37 -29.46
N PRO A 637 9.03 1.71 -29.69
CA PRO A 637 8.66 0.54 -28.91
C PRO A 637 9.66 -0.61 -29.11
N PRO A 638 9.97 -1.40 -28.06
CA PRO A 638 10.73 -2.63 -28.23
C PRO A 638 9.95 -3.61 -29.11
N PRO A 639 10.64 -4.53 -29.82
CA PRO A 639 9.95 -5.57 -30.59
C PRO A 639 9.08 -6.40 -29.65
N TYR A 640 7.93 -6.82 -30.14
CA TYR A 640 7.03 -7.66 -29.36
C TYR A 640 7.69 -9.00 -29.03
N ARG A 641 7.48 -9.45 -27.79
CA ARG A 641 7.86 -10.78 -27.32
C ARG A 641 6.61 -11.65 -27.22
N ALA A 642 6.50 -12.62 -28.11
CA ALA A 642 5.44 -13.62 -28.09
C ALA A 642 5.34 -14.32 -26.72
N LEU A 643 4.11 -14.55 -26.27
CA LEU A 643 3.81 -15.39 -25.13
C LEU A 643 4.34 -16.81 -25.35
N PRO A 644 4.79 -17.50 -24.29
CA PRO A 644 5.15 -18.90 -24.41
C PRO A 644 3.93 -19.73 -24.81
N THR A 645 4.16 -20.82 -25.53
CA THR A 645 3.11 -21.79 -25.86
C THR A 645 2.49 -22.33 -24.55
N PRO A 646 1.16 -22.31 -24.41
CA PRO A 646 0.50 -22.82 -23.21
C PRO A 646 0.82 -24.30 -22.96
N GLY A 647 1.08 -24.66 -21.70
CA GLY A 647 1.12 -26.06 -21.27
C GLY A 647 -0.28 -26.68 -21.17
N ALA A 648 -0.39 -27.85 -20.53
CA ALA A 648 -1.69 -28.49 -20.33
C ALA A 648 -2.64 -27.61 -19.50
N GLN A 649 -3.86 -27.38 -19.99
CA GLN A 649 -4.87 -26.52 -19.35
C GLN A 649 -5.12 -26.89 -17.88
N ALA A 650 -5.23 -28.19 -17.58
CA ALA A 650 -5.45 -28.68 -16.22
C ALA A 650 -4.31 -28.34 -15.26
N ASN A 651 -3.05 -28.37 -15.74
CA ASN A 651 -1.89 -28.01 -14.94
C ASN A 651 -1.93 -26.52 -14.59
N ALA A 652 -2.23 -25.66 -15.57
CA ALA A 652 -2.29 -24.22 -15.35
C ALA A 652 -3.39 -23.84 -14.34
N ILE A 653 -4.59 -24.44 -14.44
CA ILE A 653 -5.68 -24.20 -13.46
C ILE A 653 -5.25 -24.69 -12.07
N ALA A 654 -4.73 -25.91 -11.96
CA ALA A 654 -4.34 -26.49 -10.68
C ALA A 654 -3.18 -25.72 -10.01
N GLU A 655 -2.22 -25.25 -10.80
CA GLU A 655 -1.11 -24.40 -10.36
C GLU A 655 -1.64 -23.07 -9.82
N ALA A 656 -2.52 -22.40 -10.58
CA ALA A 656 -3.16 -21.14 -10.16
C ALA A 656 -3.90 -21.29 -8.82
N ILE A 657 -4.71 -22.35 -8.66
CA ILE A 657 -5.41 -22.66 -7.40
C ILE A 657 -4.41 -22.97 -6.27
N SER A 658 -3.33 -23.70 -6.56
CA SER A 658 -2.33 -24.11 -5.56
C SER A 658 -1.50 -22.96 -5.00
N THR A 659 -1.48 -21.79 -5.65
CA THR A 659 -0.87 -20.57 -5.09
C THR A 659 -1.61 -20.01 -3.88
N TYR A 660 -2.82 -20.49 -3.61
CA TYR A 660 -3.66 -20.10 -2.48
C TYR A 660 -3.60 -21.13 -1.36
N ARG A 661 -3.24 -20.69 -0.15
CA ARG A 661 -3.34 -21.52 1.07
C ARG A 661 -4.79 -21.90 1.38
N MET A 662 -5.71 -20.98 1.07
CA MET A 662 -7.16 -21.20 1.17
C MET A 662 -7.75 -21.08 -0.23
N ARG A 663 -8.06 -22.21 -0.88
CA ARG A 663 -8.56 -22.26 -2.27
C ARG A 663 -9.80 -21.39 -2.52
N ARG A 664 -10.65 -21.17 -1.50
CA ARG A 664 -11.77 -20.22 -1.58
C ARG A 664 -11.33 -18.80 -1.92
N GLY A 665 -10.11 -18.39 -1.57
CA GLY A 665 -9.54 -17.12 -1.99
C GLY A 665 -9.39 -16.99 -3.51
N PHE A 666 -9.10 -18.09 -4.21
CA PHE A 666 -9.08 -18.10 -5.68
C PHE A 666 -10.48 -17.88 -6.26
N LEU A 667 -11.52 -18.44 -5.64
CA LEU A 667 -12.91 -18.16 -6.02
C LEU A 667 -13.30 -16.70 -5.79
N GLN A 668 -12.88 -16.11 -4.66
CA GLN A 668 -13.14 -14.69 -4.41
C GLN A 668 -12.46 -13.80 -5.46
N ARG A 669 -11.22 -14.13 -5.86
CA ARG A 669 -10.54 -13.45 -6.99
C ARG A 669 -11.29 -13.62 -8.30
N PHE A 670 -11.82 -14.82 -8.56
CA PHE A 670 -12.64 -15.07 -9.75
C PHE A 670 -13.90 -14.20 -9.76
N GLU A 671 -14.63 -14.09 -8.63
CA GLU A 671 -15.81 -13.23 -8.54
C GLU A 671 -15.48 -11.74 -8.74
N GLU A 672 -14.35 -11.27 -8.21
CA GLU A 672 -13.83 -9.92 -8.44
C GLU A 672 -13.56 -9.65 -9.93
N VAL A 673 -12.92 -10.60 -10.62
CA VAL A 673 -12.62 -10.48 -12.05
C VAL A 673 -13.91 -10.43 -12.88
N VAL A 674 -14.84 -11.36 -12.67
CA VAL A 674 -16.06 -11.41 -13.49
C VAL A 674 -17.03 -10.27 -13.20
N ALA A 675 -16.91 -9.60 -12.04
CA ALA A 675 -17.67 -8.39 -11.72
C ALA A 675 -17.38 -7.22 -12.68
N HIS A 676 -16.27 -7.25 -13.44
CA HIS A 676 -15.92 -6.25 -14.45
C HIS A 676 -16.29 -6.66 -15.89
N LEU A 677 -16.85 -7.85 -16.10
CA LEU A 677 -17.24 -8.36 -17.43
C LEU A 677 -18.68 -7.96 -17.80
N HIS A 678 -18.98 -6.66 -17.77
CA HIS A 678 -20.28 -6.09 -18.12
C HIS A 678 -20.16 -4.79 -18.94
N ALA A 679 -21.23 -4.40 -19.64
CA ALA A 679 -21.22 -3.28 -20.58
C ALA A 679 -20.97 -1.88 -19.96
N GLN A 680 -21.09 -1.74 -18.63
CA GLN A 680 -20.85 -0.47 -17.93
C GLN A 680 -19.40 -0.34 -17.42
N ALA A 681 -18.61 -1.41 -17.45
CA ALA A 681 -17.21 -1.36 -17.08
C ALA A 681 -16.42 -0.46 -18.05
N SER A 682 -15.30 0.11 -17.61
CA SER A 682 -14.39 0.75 -18.54
C SER A 682 -13.77 -0.27 -19.50
N ALA A 683 -13.37 0.17 -20.70
CA ALA A 683 -12.72 -0.69 -21.69
C ALA A 683 -11.50 -1.39 -21.06
N ASN A 684 -10.64 -0.62 -20.38
CA ASN A 684 -9.50 -1.14 -19.63
C ASN A 684 -9.87 -2.20 -18.57
N GLN A 685 -10.91 -1.95 -17.75
CA GLN A 685 -11.35 -2.92 -16.73
C GLN A 685 -11.88 -4.20 -17.37
N PHE A 686 -12.68 -4.06 -18.43
CA PHE A 686 -13.29 -5.19 -19.13
C PHE A 686 -12.22 -6.05 -19.81
N GLU A 687 -11.29 -5.45 -20.54
CA GLU A 687 -10.19 -6.15 -21.22
C GLU A 687 -9.27 -6.85 -20.22
N GLN A 688 -8.93 -6.19 -19.11
CA GLN A 688 -8.12 -6.81 -18.05
C GLN A 688 -8.85 -7.99 -17.42
N ALA A 689 -10.13 -7.83 -17.09
CA ALA A 689 -10.93 -8.92 -16.55
C ALA A 689 -11.05 -10.10 -17.54
N LEU A 690 -11.09 -9.82 -18.84
CA LEU A 690 -11.15 -10.86 -19.86
C LEU A 690 -9.80 -11.59 -19.98
N ALA A 691 -8.68 -10.88 -19.91
CA ALA A 691 -7.36 -11.51 -19.85
C ALA A 691 -7.18 -12.37 -18.59
N ASP A 692 -7.55 -11.82 -17.42
CA ASP A 692 -7.47 -12.53 -16.13
C ASP A 692 -8.35 -13.79 -16.12
N LEU A 693 -9.57 -13.71 -16.67
CA LEU A 693 -10.46 -14.87 -16.81
C LEU A 693 -9.79 -15.97 -17.65
N GLY A 694 -9.11 -15.61 -18.74
CA GLY A 694 -8.33 -16.55 -19.57
C GLY A 694 -7.28 -17.30 -18.74
N GLY A 695 -6.49 -16.56 -17.96
CA GLY A 695 -5.51 -17.16 -17.04
C GLY A 695 -6.14 -18.12 -16.02
N MET A 696 -7.30 -17.75 -15.46
CA MET A 696 -8.01 -18.57 -14.47
C MET A 696 -8.56 -19.88 -15.02
N ILE A 697 -8.93 -19.91 -16.31
CA ILE A 697 -9.38 -21.13 -17.00
C ILE A 697 -8.23 -21.89 -17.67
N GLY A 698 -6.97 -21.53 -17.36
CA GLY A 698 -5.77 -22.26 -17.77
C GLY A 698 -5.33 -22.04 -19.21
N VAL A 699 -5.71 -20.90 -19.82
CA VAL A 699 -5.16 -20.47 -21.12
C VAL A 699 -4.12 -19.37 -20.89
N SER A 700 -3.16 -19.21 -21.81
CA SER A 700 -2.21 -18.08 -21.72
C SER A 700 -2.86 -16.85 -22.32
N ALA A 701 -2.99 -15.78 -21.54
CA ALA A 701 -3.68 -14.58 -21.96
C ALA A 701 -2.86 -13.32 -21.70
N GLU A 702 -2.95 -12.35 -22.59
CA GLU A 702 -2.43 -11.00 -22.39
C GLU A 702 -3.33 -9.96 -23.04
N ARG A 703 -3.13 -8.69 -22.67
CA ARG A 703 -3.63 -7.54 -23.44
C ARG A 703 -2.54 -7.06 -24.38
N HIS A 704 -2.88 -6.82 -25.64
CA HIS A 704 -1.92 -6.33 -26.63
C HIS A 704 -2.55 -5.32 -27.60
N ASP A 705 -3.00 -4.17 -27.09
CA ASP A 705 -3.25 -3.00 -27.94
C ASP A 705 -2.07 -2.03 -27.85
N SER A 706 -1.35 -1.88 -28.97
CA SER A 706 -0.35 -0.84 -29.15
C SER A 706 -0.66 -0.02 -30.40
N ASN A 707 -1.54 0.98 -30.27
CA ASN A 707 -1.92 1.92 -31.34
C ASN A 707 -2.85 1.33 -32.38
N GLY A 708 -3.76 0.44 -31.98
CA GLY A 708 -4.56 -0.34 -32.91
C GLY A 708 -3.74 -1.39 -33.68
N VAL A 709 -2.54 -1.72 -33.19
CA VAL A 709 -1.71 -2.82 -33.68
C VAL A 709 -1.70 -3.93 -32.63
N GLY A 710 -2.17 -5.11 -33.05
CA GLY A 710 -2.46 -6.25 -32.17
C GLY A 710 -3.87 -6.20 -31.57
N PRO A 711 -4.29 -7.26 -30.85
CA PRO A 711 -5.62 -7.36 -30.28
C PRO A 711 -5.77 -6.74 -28.89
N ASP A 712 -6.94 -6.19 -28.58
CA ASP A 712 -7.32 -5.78 -27.21
C ASP A 712 -6.98 -6.87 -26.18
N VAL A 713 -7.31 -8.13 -26.50
CA VAL A 713 -6.95 -9.32 -25.70
C VAL A 713 -6.52 -10.48 -26.62
N LEU A 714 -5.45 -11.17 -26.27
CA LEU A 714 -5.01 -12.41 -26.92
C LEU A 714 -5.17 -13.58 -25.95
N TRP A 715 -5.85 -14.65 -26.37
CA TRP A 715 -5.79 -15.95 -25.70
C TRP A 715 -5.09 -16.99 -26.58
N LEU A 716 -4.03 -17.60 -26.07
CA LEU A 716 -3.40 -18.78 -26.64
C LEU A 716 -3.97 -20.03 -25.97
N LEU A 717 -4.50 -20.93 -26.77
CA LEU A 717 -5.15 -22.16 -26.31
C LEU A 717 -4.23 -23.37 -26.60
N PRO A 718 -4.09 -24.32 -25.65
CA PRO A 718 -3.41 -25.59 -25.92
C PRO A 718 -4.12 -26.38 -27.03
N ASP A 719 -3.37 -26.75 -28.08
CA ASP A 719 -3.84 -27.59 -29.20
C ASP A 719 -5.13 -27.09 -29.89
N ALA A 720 -5.40 -25.78 -29.86
CA ALA A 720 -6.57 -25.17 -30.46
C ALA A 720 -6.25 -23.77 -31.01
N PRO A 721 -7.04 -23.25 -31.98
CA PRO A 721 -6.82 -21.92 -32.54
C PRO A 721 -6.87 -20.82 -31.46
N ALA A 722 -5.89 -19.92 -31.47
CA ALA A 722 -5.84 -18.76 -30.58
C ALA A 722 -7.04 -17.83 -30.81
N TRP A 723 -7.48 -17.13 -29.77
CA TRP A 723 -8.48 -16.08 -29.90
C TRP A 723 -7.79 -14.72 -29.97
N VAL A 724 -7.94 -14.06 -31.11
CA VAL A 724 -7.53 -12.67 -31.34
C VAL A 724 -8.76 -11.81 -31.11
N ILE A 725 -8.82 -11.12 -29.96
CA ILE A 725 -10.06 -10.54 -29.43
C ILE A 725 -10.04 -9.01 -29.53
N GLU A 726 -11.13 -8.46 -30.08
CA GLU A 726 -11.47 -7.03 -30.03
C GLU A 726 -12.70 -6.82 -29.14
N ALA A 727 -12.55 -6.10 -28.03
CA ALA A 727 -13.55 -5.94 -26.98
C ALA A 727 -14.44 -4.71 -27.20
N LYS A 728 -15.51 -4.85 -27.99
CA LYS A 728 -16.49 -3.76 -28.23
C LYS A 728 -17.57 -3.71 -27.13
N SER A 729 -17.12 -3.67 -25.87
CA SER A 729 -17.95 -3.83 -24.68
C SER A 729 -18.94 -2.67 -24.42
N ARG A 730 -18.59 -1.43 -24.78
CA ARG A 730 -19.43 -0.24 -24.49
C ARG A 730 -20.55 0.04 -25.51
N LYS A 731 -20.79 -0.85 -26.48
CA LYS A 731 -21.81 -0.60 -27.50
C LYS A 731 -23.23 -0.74 -26.97
N ASN A 732 -24.09 0.17 -27.44
CA ASN A 732 -25.53 0.04 -27.25
C ASN A 732 -26.02 -1.24 -27.99
N GLY A 733 -26.85 -2.06 -27.35
CA GLY A 733 -27.22 -3.41 -27.81
C GLY A 733 -27.98 -3.51 -29.14
N LYS A 734 -28.14 -2.39 -29.85
CA LYS A 734 -28.76 -2.28 -31.17
C LYS A 734 -27.76 -2.14 -32.33
N ASN A 735 -26.49 -1.91 -32.05
CA ASN A 735 -25.50 -1.64 -33.11
C ASN A 735 -24.89 -2.96 -33.57
N ALA A 736 -24.87 -3.23 -34.87
CA ALA A 736 -24.09 -4.32 -35.47
C ALA A 736 -22.58 -4.01 -35.54
N LEU A 737 -21.79 -5.04 -35.84
CA LEU A 737 -20.37 -4.91 -36.16
C LEU A 737 -20.20 -4.10 -37.44
N THR A 738 -19.41 -3.03 -37.38
CA THR A 738 -19.19 -2.11 -38.51
C THR A 738 -17.97 -2.51 -39.33
N LYS A 739 -17.85 -1.95 -40.54
CA LYS A 739 -16.66 -2.13 -41.39
C LYS A 739 -15.36 -1.69 -40.73
N GLU A 740 -15.40 -0.61 -39.95
CA GLU A 740 -14.23 -0.10 -39.25
C GLU A 740 -13.76 -1.08 -38.17
N GLU A 741 -14.69 -1.63 -37.39
CA GLU A 741 -14.39 -2.59 -36.32
C GLU A 741 -13.93 -3.94 -36.84
N HIS A 742 -14.55 -4.41 -37.94
CA HIS A 742 -14.05 -5.61 -38.61
C HIS A 742 -12.65 -5.38 -39.19
N GLY A 743 -12.38 -4.17 -39.70
CA GLY A 743 -11.03 -3.75 -40.09
C GLY A 743 -10.01 -3.86 -38.95
N GLN A 744 -10.37 -3.45 -37.74
CA GLN A 744 -9.51 -3.60 -36.55
C GLN A 744 -9.18 -5.08 -36.26
N LEU A 745 -10.18 -5.97 -36.33
CA LEU A 745 -9.97 -7.41 -36.19
C LEU A 745 -9.00 -8.00 -37.22
N LEU A 746 -9.07 -7.55 -38.47
CA LEU A 746 -8.17 -8.01 -39.53
C LEU A 746 -6.73 -7.55 -39.29
N VAL A 747 -6.55 -6.31 -38.81
CA VAL A 747 -5.24 -5.79 -38.42
C VAL A 747 -4.65 -6.59 -37.25
N ALA A 748 -5.47 -6.88 -36.23
CA ALA A 748 -5.05 -7.69 -35.10
C ALA A 748 -4.66 -9.13 -35.48
N GLU A 749 -5.38 -9.74 -36.43
CA GLU A 749 -5.04 -11.08 -36.94
C GLU A 749 -3.73 -11.09 -37.73
N GLU A 750 -3.50 -10.10 -38.59
CA GLU A 750 -2.27 -10.02 -39.37
C GLU A 750 -1.06 -9.83 -38.45
N TRP A 751 -1.20 -8.95 -37.45
CA TRP A 751 -0.21 -8.82 -36.38
C TRP A 751 0.05 -10.17 -35.68
N PHE A 752 -0.99 -10.94 -35.39
CA PHE A 752 -0.83 -12.25 -34.76
C PHE A 752 -0.03 -13.21 -35.65
N ARG A 753 -0.32 -13.27 -36.96
CA ARG A 753 0.39 -14.16 -37.91
C ARG A 753 1.87 -13.84 -38.03
N GLU A 754 2.24 -12.55 -37.97
CA GLU A 754 3.64 -12.13 -38.02
C GLU A 754 4.44 -12.64 -36.81
N HIS A 755 3.82 -12.64 -35.62
CA HIS A 755 4.50 -12.93 -34.36
C HIS A 755 4.33 -14.38 -33.88
N TYR A 756 3.28 -15.08 -34.31
CA TYR A 756 2.95 -16.46 -33.93
C TYR A 756 2.92 -17.39 -35.15
N LYS A 757 4.06 -17.52 -35.82
CA LYS A 757 4.20 -18.31 -37.04
C LYS A 757 3.82 -19.78 -36.81
N GLY A 758 2.87 -20.27 -37.60
CA GLY A 758 2.41 -21.67 -37.54
C GLY A 758 1.36 -21.96 -36.46
N VAL A 759 0.82 -20.93 -35.80
CA VAL A 759 -0.31 -21.06 -34.87
C VAL A 759 -1.59 -20.57 -35.55
N ASP A 760 -2.63 -21.39 -35.56
CA ASP A 760 -3.94 -21.00 -36.08
C ASP A 760 -4.63 -19.99 -35.15
N SER A 761 -5.44 -19.10 -35.70
CA SER A 761 -6.20 -18.11 -34.93
C SER A 761 -7.64 -17.95 -35.40
N GLN A 762 -8.47 -17.35 -34.54
CA GLN A 762 -9.84 -16.96 -34.80
C GLN A 762 -10.02 -15.49 -34.44
N ARG A 763 -10.66 -14.73 -35.35
CA ARG A 763 -11.06 -13.34 -35.13
C ARG A 763 -12.30 -13.31 -34.25
N VAL A 764 -12.19 -12.75 -33.05
CA VAL A 764 -13.27 -12.73 -32.06
C VAL A 764 -13.60 -11.29 -31.69
N SER A 765 -14.86 -10.87 -31.84
CA SER A 765 -15.34 -9.60 -31.27
C SER A 765 -16.21 -9.87 -30.05
N VAL A 766 -15.93 -9.21 -28.93
CA VAL A 766 -16.90 -9.13 -27.84
C VAL A 766 -17.94 -8.11 -28.22
N HIS A 767 -19.18 -8.56 -28.42
CA HIS A 767 -20.21 -7.73 -29.01
C HIS A 767 -21.60 -8.14 -28.52
N ALA A 768 -22.53 -7.19 -28.38
CA ALA A 768 -23.84 -7.50 -27.79
C ALA A 768 -24.66 -8.54 -28.59
N LYS A 769 -24.48 -8.58 -29.91
CA LYS A 769 -25.15 -9.51 -30.83
C LYS A 769 -24.18 -10.02 -31.90
N SER A 770 -24.47 -11.18 -32.49
CA SER A 770 -23.73 -11.75 -33.62
C SER A 770 -24.23 -11.23 -34.98
N MET A 771 -24.48 -9.92 -35.08
CA MET A 771 -24.91 -9.26 -36.33
C MET A 771 -23.84 -8.30 -36.83
N ALA A 772 -23.60 -8.30 -38.14
CA ALA A 772 -22.66 -7.44 -38.82
C ALA A 772 -23.36 -6.66 -39.94
N THR A 773 -22.96 -5.40 -40.14
CA THR A 773 -23.41 -4.63 -41.29
C THR A 773 -22.93 -5.31 -42.58
N LYS A 774 -23.71 -5.25 -43.67
CA LYS A 774 -23.29 -5.81 -44.98
C LYS A 774 -21.92 -5.30 -45.45
N ALA A 775 -21.58 -4.05 -45.10
CA ALA A 775 -20.31 -3.44 -45.44
C ALA A 775 -19.12 -3.99 -44.63
N ALA A 776 -19.38 -4.65 -43.49
CA ALA A 776 -18.34 -5.24 -42.65
C ALA A 776 -17.78 -6.54 -43.23
N ALA A 777 -18.55 -7.30 -44.02
CA ALA A 777 -18.11 -8.56 -44.61
C ALA A 777 -17.43 -9.49 -43.59
N ALA A 778 -18.11 -9.74 -42.45
CA ALA A 778 -17.54 -10.39 -41.26
C ALA A 778 -17.25 -11.90 -41.40
N THR A 779 -17.00 -12.39 -42.61
CA THR A 779 -16.73 -13.81 -42.91
C THR A 779 -15.56 -14.33 -42.07
N GLY A 780 -15.73 -15.53 -41.51
CA GLY A 780 -14.72 -16.18 -40.66
C GLY A 780 -14.42 -15.44 -39.35
N SER A 781 -15.31 -14.53 -38.93
CA SER A 781 -15.20 -13.79 -37.68
C SER A 781 -16.35 -14.18 -36.75
N TYR A 782 -16.07 -14.15 -35.45
CA TYR A 782 -16.96 -14.69 -34.44
C TYR A 782 -17.32 -13.62 -33.40
N ALA A 783 -18.54 -13.69 -32.90
CA ALA A 783 -19.02 -12.91 -31.77
C ALA A 783 -18.91 -13.75 -30.49
N LEU A 784 -18.24 -13.21 -29.48
CA LEU A 784 -18.45 -13.59 -28.08
C LEU A 784 -19.54 -12.67 -27.53
N THR A 785 -20.79 -13.15 -27.54
CA THR A 785 -21.91 -12.34 -27.06
C THR A 785 -21.94 -12.25 -25.55
N TYR A 786 -22.60 -11.23 -24.99
CA TYR A 786 -22.79 -11.14 -23.54
C TYR A 786 -23.47 -12.36 -22.93
N GLU A 787 -24.41 -12.97 -23.65
CA GLU A 787 -25.05 -14.23 -23.24
C GLU A 787 -24.05 -15.40 -23.21
N LYS A 788 -23.20 -15.51 -24.24
CA LYS A 788 -22.15 -16.54 -24.30
C LYS A 788 -21.04 -16.31 -23.28
N LEU A 789 -20.67 -15.07 -23.03
CA LEU A 789 -19.73 -14.68 -21.97
C LEU A 789 -20.31 -15.01 -20.59
N ALA A 790 -21.60 -14.73 -20.34
CA ALA A 790 -22.26 -15.13 -19.10
C ALA A 790 -22.30 -16.66 -18.92
N SER A 791 -22.51 -17.40 -20.01
CA SER A 791 -22.45 -18.87 -20.01
C SER A 791 -21.03 -19.38 -19.69
N LEU A 792 -20.00 -18.79 -20.32
CA LEU A 792 -18.59 -19.07 -20.04
C LEU A 792 -18.25 -18.83 -18.57
N ILE A 793 -18.68 -17.68 -18.02
CA ILE A 793 -18.51 -17.34 -16.60
C ILE A 793 -19.22 -18.36 -15.70
N SER A 794 -20.44 -18.77 -16.06
CA SER A 794 -21.21 -19.77 -15.30
C SER A 794 -20.49 -21.12 -15.26
N ASP A 795 -20.02 -21.61 -16.41
CA ASP A 795 -19.31 -22.88 -16.50
C ASP A 795 -17.97 -22.81 -15.75
N ALA A 796 -17.22 -21.70 -15.90
CA ALA A 796 -15.97 -21.46 -15.20
C ALA A 796 -16.19 -21.46 -13.69
N ARG A 797 -17.22 -20.76 -13.21
CA ARG A 797 -17.61 -20.75 -11.80
C ARG A 797 -17.88 -22.16 -11.30
N ALA A 798 -18.63 -22.97 -12.04
CA ALA A 798 -18.96 -24.34 -11.66
C ALA A 798 -17.71 -25.23 -11.55
N LEU A 799 -16.82 -25.18 -12.55
CA LEU A 799 -15.56 -25.93 -12.55
C LEU A 799 -14.67 -25.51 -11.37
N LEU A 800 -14.42 -24.21 -11.24
CA LEU A 800 -13.50 -23.67 -10.24
C LEU A 800 -14.02 -23.91 -8.82
N SER A 801 -15.33 -23.75 -8.59
CA SER A 801 -15.96 -24.02 -7.29
C SER A 801 -15.72 -25.47 -6.87
N LYS A 802 -15.97 -26.42 -7.77
CA LYS A 802 -15.75 -27.85 -7.51
C LYS A 802 -14.29 -28.17 -7.18
N LEU A 803 -13.35 -27.58 -7.92
CA LEU A 803 -11.91 -27.79 -7.68
C LEU A 803 -11.45 -27.16 -6.36
N CYS A 804 -11.93 -25.96 -6.04
CA CYS A 804 -11.56 -25.23 -4.83
C CYS A 804 -12.19 -25.82 -3.56
N GLU A 805 -13.37 -26.44 -3.67
CA GLU A 805 -14.01 -27.18 -2.58
C GLU A 805 -13.38 -28.56 -2.35
N SER A 806 -12.65 -29.09 -3.33
CA SER A 806 -11.91 -30.33 -3.17
C SER A 806 -10.76 -30.16 -2.16
N GLN A 807 -10.54 -31.17 -1.31
CA GLN A 807 -9.39 -31.23 -0.39
C GLN A 807 -8.22 -32.04 -0.97
N LEU A 808 -8.16 -32.17 -2.30
CA LEU A 808 -7.16 -32.97 -3.02
C LEU A 808 -5.76 -32.36 -2.92
N THR A 809 -4.71 -33.18 -2.96
CA THR A 809 -3.32 -32.70 -3.09
C THR A 809 -3.09 -32.02 -4.45
N SER A 810 -1.99 -31.29 -4.65
CA SER A 810 -1.74 -30.61 -5.94
C SER A 810 -1.70 -31.58 -7.12
N ASN A 811 -1.10 -32.77 -6.96
CA ASN A 811 -1.06 -33.78 -8.03
C ASN A 811 -2.45 -34.36 -8.32
N ASP A 812 -3.23 -34.64 -7.27
CA ASP A 812 -4.59 -35.17 -7.44
C ASP A 812 -5.54 -34.10 -7.99
N LEU A 813 -5.31 -32.82 -7.67
CA LEU A 813 -6.08 -31.70 -8.20
C LEU A 813 -5.89 -31.56 -9.71
N VAL A 814 -4.67 -31.76 -10.22
CA VAL A 814 -4.40 -31.81 -11.66
C VAL A 814 -5.20 -32.92 -12.32
N ALA A 815 -5.18 -34.14 -11.75
CA ALA A 815 -5.91 -35.28 -12.30
C ALA A 815 -7.43 -35.05 -12.29
N GLU A 816 -7.97 -34.50 -11.19
CA GLU A 816 -9.39 -34.16 -11.09
C GLU A 816 -9.79 -33.04 -12.06
N CYS A 817 -8.95 -32.01 -12.21
CA CYS A 817 -9.15 -30.92 -13.17
C CYS A 817 -9.17 -31.46 -14.61
N ALA A 818 -8.21 -32.31 -14.97
CA ALA A 818 -8.18 -32.97 -16.27
C ALA A 818 -9.46 -33.77 -16.52
N ARG A 819 -9.92 -34.55 -15.52
CA ARG A 819 -11.16 -35.33 -15.58
C ARG A 819 -12.40 -34.45 -15.80
N GLN A 820 -12.50 -33.32 -15.08
CA GLN A 820 -13.61 -32.38 -15.28
C GLN A 820 -13.56 -31.72 -16.67
N LEU A 821 -12.36 -31.44 -17.18
CA LEU A 821 -12.18 -30.79 -18.48
C LEU A 821 -12.48 -31.70 -19.67
N VAL A 822 -12.36 -33.03 -19.57
CA VAL A 822 -12.53 -33.96 -20.72
C VAL A 822 -13.78 -33.65 -21.54
N ASP A 823 -14.90 -33.45 -20.85
CA ASP A 823 -16.21 -33.17 -21.44
C ASP A 823 -16.75 -31.77 -21.19
N SER A 824 -15.98 -30.92 -20.51
CA SER A 824 -16.39 -29.55 -20.23
C SER A 824 -16.44 -28.68 -21.49
N PRO A 825 -17.42 -27.78 -21.63
CA PRO A 825 -17.40 -26.74 -22.66
C PRO A 825 -16.18 -25.81 -22.55
N LEU A 826 -15.52 -25.75 -21.37
CA LEU A 826 -14.31 -24.98 -21.09
C LEU A 826 -13.02 -25.61 -21.60
N ALA A 827 -13.04 -26.87 -22.04
CA ALA A 827 -11.85 -27.50 -22.60
C ALA A 827 -11.33 -26.65 -23.77
N ALA A 828 -10.03 -26.39 -23.83
CA ALA A 828 -9.42 -25.53 -24.85
C ALA A 828 -9.92 -25.85 -26.28
N ARG A 829 -9.92 -27.14 -26.64
CA ARG A 829 -10.44 -27.66 -27.93
C ARG A 829 -11.94 -27.44 -28.20
N ARG A 830 -12.74 -27.16 -27.16
CA ARG A 830 -14.21 -26.97 -27.23
C ARG A 830 -14.62 -25.51 -27.06
N LEU A 831 -13.76 -24.63 -26.53
CA LEU A 831 -14.08 -23.24 -26.21
C LEU A 831 -14.77 -22.52 -27.38
N SER A 832 -14.17 -22.56 -28.58
CA SER A 832 -14.73 -21.89 -29.76
C SER A 832 -16.12 -22.40 -30.13
N LYS A 833 -16.34 -23.72 -30.09
CA LYS A 833 -17.64 -24.31 -30.43
C LYS A 833 -18.72 -23.98 -29.40
N SER A 834 -18.35 -23.85 -28.13
CA SER A 834 -19.28 -23.63 -27.02
C SER A 834 -19.71 -22.16 -26.91
N TYR A 835 -18.77 -21.24 -27.08
CA TYR A 835 -18.96 -19.84 -26.67
C TYR A 835 -18.88 -18.82 -27.82
N LEU A 836 -18.43 -19.22 -29.01
CA LEU A 836 -18.40 -18.32 -30.16
C LEU A 836 -19.58 -18.58 -31.09
N THR A 837 -20.15 -17.50 -31.61
CA THR A 837 -21.21 -17.53 -32.62
C THR A 837 -20.70 -16.82 -33.87
N MET A 838 -20.91 -17.36 -35.06
CA MET A 838 -20.53 -16.65 -36.30
C MET A 838 -21.37 -15.38 -36.47
N PHE A 839 -20.76 -14.33 -37.00
CA PHE A 839 -21.52 -13.14 -37.40
C PHE A 839 -22.42 -13.46 -38.60
N ALA A 840 -23.68 -13.02 -38.51
CA ALA A 840 -24.64 -13.01 -39.61
C ALA A 840 -24.81 -11.57 -40.13
N ASP A 841 -25.12 -11.44 -41.42
CA ASP A 841 -25.40 -10.13 -42.01
C ASP A 841 -26.75 -9.58 -41.53
N GLU A 842 -26.82 -8.25 -41.32
CA GLU A 842 -28.06 -7.51 -41.06
C GLU A 842 -29.10 -7.56 -42.19
#